data_AF-A0A7Z2S5S4-F1
#
_entry.id   AF-A0A7Z2S5S4-F1
#
_cell.length_a   1.000
_cell.length_b   1.000
_cell.length_c   1.000
_cell.angle_alpha   90.00
_cell.angle_beta   90.00
_cell.angle_gamma   90.00
#
_symmetry.space_group_name_H-M   'P 1'
#
loop_
_entity.id
_entity.type
_entity.pdbx_description
1 polymer ?
#
loop_
_entity_poly.entity_id
_entity_poly.type
_entity_poly.pdbx_seq_one_letter_code
_entity_poly.pdbx_strand_id
1 'polypeptide(L)'
;MTAIGFSVGLGVRPRRIAAGTAPAPSPTPTPSPASTITGLTVLGAGPLPDGADAADGNGWVARVTLPEIAGATFDPTRIVLTVRDPGFEDGVAVTRTRTVRGGAVIRRQAPNQTQRLAGATAGVMTVHFSLAEDVYAGSTLVSATAEAGYYGAAPAGSVAGLANQSSLAYPKPLAGALNRQEERATGSAFAFELVAVHTHAMRGRQVDCIKAIARDESGNTTPESVITQPALSDFQTAGTRPEAYKGSIPLAPLIQGQTCQVEWDVYPHIGDASAVLRVASDGFAWPTPRPHTPLRFLCDKTGGYGGAHAAVRIGASGGAVAASRASAEATPYPTIPAALAAVRAWNAANKGHDDHSGATIWLMEALAGAGADHVVGSTSAVAAGKCWTEIRVSPGATGPVRAVVNEIVGVADKLCFACPVHNSGFTALDGGGGVSRMLAFEGMTLSQGGSLQINYQVPLVYWRNVTVTSGPNPLFTFSNVRTSAALALGVTLQAGVSGLVAPYIVAGCRFDGQRLGEFPTSHPNAVTHDGAIIVSSAFMRLSGPCQLGFQRPVALGIGMLNVVIERAAAAPSEPALQIGADDAVQPIANVVLHYLTVPGVDIAGRSNLAYTDAAGAAGVVKRLSRRGSIFSQLNIKTDTFGTGTGRTGNWHPRYGVGSAWNVVARGDTDGATAPDASGGNWIGEYVDPGTVLQAGIAFVSDQSGQARPGGGDYRLSGAGSPALGRIPAGRALAAFDLAGTARRNDGTGAAGAFEATV
;
A
#
# COMPACT_ATOMS: atom_id res chain seq x y z
N MET A 1 -34.04 66.69 10.12
CA MET A 1 -34.41 65.60 11.05
C MET A 1 -33.16 65.21 11.82
N THR A 2 -32.93 65.91 12.94
CA THR A 2 -33.07 65.37 14.30
C THR A 2 -31.93 64.43 14.68
N ALA A 3 -30.81 65.05 15.06
CA ALA A 3 -29.88 64.48 16.01
C ALA A 3 -30.35 64.90 17.41
N ILE A 4 -30.57 63.94 18.30
CA ILE A 4 -30.76 64.15 19.74
C ILE A 4 -29.81 63.18 20.43
N GLY A 5 -28.88 63.73 21.22
CA GLY A 5 -27.93 62.96 22.02
C GLY A 5 -28.46 62.63 23.41
N PHE A 6 -27.64 61.92 24.18
CA PHE A 6 -27.62 62.00 25.64
C PHE A 6 -26.21 61.77 26.17
N SER A 7 -25.76 62.70 27.01
CA SER A 7 -24.57 62.63 27.86
C SER A 7 -24.94 62.07 29.23
N VAL A 8 -24.08 61.29 29.88
CA VAL A 8 -23.68 61.36 31.31
C VAL A 8 -22.47 60.41 31.45
N GLY A 9 -21.27 60.78 31.88
CA GLY A 9 -20.92 61.40 33.15
C GLY A 9 -20.54 60.31 34.17
N LEU A 10 -19.28 59.84 34.14
CA LEU A 10 -18.73 58.97 35.20
C LEU A 10 -17.33 59.46 35.61
N GLY A 11 -17.22 59.77 36.91
CA GLY A 11 -16.08 60.41 37.53
C GLY A 11 -14.78 59.62 37.44
N VAL A 12 -13.71 60.35 37.16
CA VAL A 12 -12.33 59.89 37.27
C VAL A 12 -12.01 59.74 38.76
N ARG A 13 -12.01 58.49 39.26
CA ARG A 13 -11.23 58.14 40.45
C ARG A 13 -9.78 57.91 40.02
N PRO A 14 -8.78 58.57 40.61
CA PRO A 14 -7.38 58.26 40.33
C PRO A 14 -7.08 56.83 40.82
N ARG A 15 -6.89 55.91 39.88
CA ARG A 15 -6.44 54.54 40.15
C ARG A 15 -4.97 54.64 40.58
N ARG A 16 -4.70 54.34 41.85
CA ARG A 16 -3.35 54.03 42.35
C ARG A 16 -2.70 53.04 41.38
N ILE A 17 -1.68 53.49 40.66
CA ILE A 17 -0.73 52.59 39.99
C ILE A 17 0.05 51.93 41.12
N ALA A 18 -0.34 50.71 41.47
CA ALA A 18 0.53 49.84 42.25
C ALA A 18 1.77 49.57 41.38
N ALA A 19 2.95 49.83 41.93
CA ALA A 19 4.21 49.46 41.29
C ALA A 19 4.13 47.96 40.96
N GLY A 20 4.09 47.65 39.66
CA GLY A 20 4.14 46.27 39.18
C GLY A 20 5.49 45.69 39.58
N THR A 21 5.46 44.71 40.48
CA THR A 21 6.58 43.81 40.71
C THR A 21 6.95 43.17 39.38
N ALA A 22 8.22 43.29 39.00
CA ALA A 22 8.76 42.62 37.82
C ALA A 22 8.39 41.12 37.87
N PRO A 23 8.00 40.50 36.75
CA PRO A 23 7.75 39.07 36.72
C PRO A 23 9.01 38.36 37.21
N ALA A 24 8.84 37.48 38.20
CA ALA A 24 9.95 36.69 38.73
C ALA A 24 10.67 36.00 37.56
N PRO A 25 12.01 36.02 37.51
CA PRO A 25 12.75 35.27 36.50
C PRO A 25 12.25 33.83 36.52
N SER A 26 11.89 33.32 35.34
CA SER A 26 11.57 31.90 35.17
C SER A 26 12.68 31.09 35.84
N PRO A 27 12.37 30.17 36.77
CA PRO A 27 13.39 29.41 37.46
C PRO A 27 14.24 28.70 36.41
N THR A 28 15.53 29.02 36.39
CA THR A 28 16.52 28.32 35.58
C THR A 28 16.32 26.83 35.83
N PRO A 29 16.02 26.00 34.80
CA PRO A 29 15.77 24.59 35.01
C PRO A 29 16.98 23.96 35.70
N THR A 30 16.79 23.46 36.93
CA THR A 30 17.82 22.72 37.64
C THR A 30 18.23 21.54 36.76
N PRO A 31 19.52 21.37 36.41
CA PRO A 31 19.95 20.28 35.55
C PRO A 31 19.55 18.96 36.19
N SER A 32 18.88 18.09 35.44
CA SER A 32 18.57 16.74 35.92
C SER A 32 19.88 16.04 36.31
N PRO A 33 19.90 15.29 37.42
CA PRO A 33 21.09 14.53 37.81
C PRO A 33 21.56 13.65 36.65
N ALA A 34 22.88 13.49 36.51
CA ALA A 34 23.45 12.62 35.49
C ALA A 34 23.18 11.14 35.82
N SER A 35 22.87 10.35 34.81
CA SER A 35 22.90 8.89 34.92
C SER A 35 24.35 8.40 35.02
N THR A 36 24.55 7.12 35.36
CA THR A 36 25.89 6.49 35.34
C THR A 36 26.31 6.07 33.93
N ILE A 37 25.45 6.26 32.92
CA ILE A 37 25.77 5.94 31.52
C ILE A 37 26.71 7.01 30.96
N THR A 38 27.91 6.59 30.58
CA THR A 38 28.99 7.46 30.09
C THR A 38 28.96 7.64 28.56
N GLY A 39 28.29 6.74 27.83
CA GLY A 39 28.10 6.85 26.39
C GLY A 39 26.89 6.06 25.90
N LEU A 40 26.23 6.59 24.86
CA LEU A 40 25.18 5.90 24.10
C LEU A 40 25.41 6.12 22.61
N THR A 41 25.58 5.04 21.85
CA THR A 41 25.78 5.07 20.40
C THR A 41 24.69 4.29 19.70
N VAL A 42 23.94 4.93 18.79
CA VAL A 42 23.12 4.22 17.80
C VAL A 42 24.06 3.68 16.73
N LEU A 43 24.00 2.39 16.43
CA LEU A 43 24.96 1.71 15.56
C LEU A 43 24.69 1.95 14.07
N GLY A 44 25.77 1.92 13.29
CA GLY A 44 25.76 1.94 11.83
C GLY A 44 25.70 0.56 11.19
N ALA A 45 25.84 0.53 9.86
CA ALA A 45 25.99 -0.71 9.09
C ALA A 45 27.21 -1.50 9.54
N GLY A 46 26.97 -2.74 9.94
CA GLY A 46 28.02 -3.70 10.28
C GLY A 46 27.50 -4.83 11.16
N PRO A 47 28.12 -6.01 11.09
CA PRO A 47 27.76 -7.11 11.98
C PRO A 47 27.98 -6.69 13.43
N LEU A 48 27.02 -7.06 14.29
CA LEU A 48 27.18 -6.94 15.74
C LEU A 48 28.41 -7.74 16.22
N PRO A 49 28.99 -7.40 17.39
CA PRO A 49 30.19 -8.07 17.93
C PRO A 49 29.92 -9.49 18.45
N ASP A 50 29.47 -10.38 17.56
CA ASP A 50 29.01 -11.73 17.86
C ASP A 50 29.23 -12.74 16.71
N GLY A 51 30.20 -12.44 15.85
CA GLY A 51 30.56 -13.28 14.69
C GLY A 51 30.36 -12.58 13.35
N ALA A 52 30.85 -13.19 12.28
CA ALA A 52 30.79 -12.61 10.93
C ALA A 52 29.36 -12.58 10.34
N ASP A 53 28.51 -13.53 10.74
CA ASP A 53 27.11 -13.65 10.30
C ASP A 53 26.12 -13.01 11.29
N ALA A 54 26.61 -12.20 12.22
CA ALA A 54 25.78 -11.52 13.20
C ALA A 54 24.85 -10.50 12.53
N ALA A 55 23.76 -10.16 13.22
CA ALA A 55 22.79 -9.21 12.69
C ALA A 55 23.44 -7.86 12.39
N ASP A 56 22.97 -7.18 11.36
CA ASP A 56 23.33 -5.79 11.09
C ASP A 56 22.47 -4.87 11.97
N GLY A 57 23.10 -4.17 12.93
CA GLY A 57 22.45 -3.29 13.89
C GLY A 57 22.03 -1.92 13.35
N ASN A 58 22.28 -1.63 12.07
CA ASN A 58 22.17 -0.30 11.47
C ASN A 58 20.84 0.41 11.75
N GLY A 59 20.92 1.44 12.61
CA GLY A 59 19.82 2.33 12.97
C GLY A 59 18.85 1.79 14.01
N TRP A 60 18.84 0.50 14.33
CA TRP A 60 17.86 -0.10 15.25
C TRP A 60 18.48 -0.69 16.52
N VAL A 61 19.81 -0.76 16.61
CA VAL A 61 20.52 -1.15 17.84
C VAL A 61 21.24 0.05 18.43
N ALA A 62 21.12 0.22 19.74
CA ALA A 62 21.95 1.12 20.52
C ALA A 62 22.93 0.35 21.40
N ARG A 63 24.11 0.92 21.59
CA ARG A 63 25.14 0.47 22.53
C ARG A 63 25.30 1.49 23.63
N VAL A 64 25.23 1.05 24.89
CA VAL A 64 25.57 1.88 26.05
C VAL A 64 26.83 1.39 26.74
N THR A 65 27.52 2.33 27.38
CA THR A 65 28.69 2.09 28.22
C THR A 65 28.46 2.72 29.59
N LEU A 66 28.73 1.97 30.65
CA LEU A 66 28.53 2.39 32.04
C LEU A 66 29.47 1.62 32.99
N PRO A 67 29.73 2.11 34.22
CA PRO A 67 30.47 1.35 35.22
C PRO A 67 29.78 0.01 35.54
N GLU A 68 30.56 -1.05 35.71
CA GLU A 68 30.04 -2.36 36.11
C GLU A 68 29.56 -2.34 37.57
N ILE A 69 28.35 -2.84 37.79
CA ILE A 69 27.83 -3.18 39.12
C ILE A 69 27.53 -4.68 39.12
N ALA A 70 28.27 -5.43 39.92
CA ALA A 70 28.12 -6.88 40.01
C ALA A 70 26.67 -7.27 40.36
N GLY A 71 26.09 -8.16 39.55
CA GLY A 71 24.72 -8.66 39.74
C GLY A 71 23.59 -7.69 39.33
N ALA A 72 23.89 -6.48 38.86
CA ALA A 72 22.88 -5.56 38.36
C ALA A 72 22.43 -5.92 36.93
N THR A 73 21.11 -5.90 36.71
CA THR A 73 20.50 -6.10 35.38
C THR A 73 20.22 -4.76 34.72
N PHE A 74 20.56 -4.64 33.44
CA PHE A 74 20.23 -3.48 32.62
C PHE A 74 18.84 -3.64 31.99
N ASP A 75 17.98 -2.65 32.18
CA ASP A 75 16.64 -2.58 31.60
C ASP A 75 16.61 -1.52 30.49
N PRO A 76 16.78 -1.93 29.21
CA PRO A 76 16.78 -1.00 28.09
C PRO A 76 15.43 -0.32 27.87
N THR A 77 14.33 -0.89 28.38
CA THR A 77 13.02 -0.25 28.24
C THR A 77 12.99 1.09 28.94
N ARG A 78 13.82 1.33 29.95
CA ARG A 78 13.92 2.59 30.71
C ARG A 78 14.81 3.65 30.04
N ILE A 79 15.36 3.36 28.87
CA ILE A 79 16.15 4.32 28.10
C ILE A 79 15.26 4.99 27.06
N VAL A 80 15.22 6.32 27.10
CA VAL A 80 14.36 7.14 26.26
C VAL A 80 15.20 8.17 25.52
N LEU A 81 15.20 8.11 24.20
CA LEU A 81 15.91 9.03 23.31
C LEU A 81 14.92 10.08 22.79
N THR A 82 15.32 11.33 22.79
CA THR A 82 14.67 12.39 22.02
C THR A 82 15.44 12.57 20.71
N VAL A 83 14.78 12.26 19.60
CA VAL A 83 15.37 12.28 18.25
C VAL A 83 14.73 13.41 17.45
N ARG A 84 15.55 14.19 16.75
CA ARG A 84 15.11 15.14 15.71
C ARG A 84 15.40 14.55 14.35
N ASP A 85 14.37 14.51 13.52
CA ASP A 85 14.45 14.11 12.12
C ASP A 85 14.07 15.28 11.21
N PRO A 86 14.64 15.38 10.00
CA PRO A 86 14.02 16.09 8.92
C PRO A 86 12.61 15.54 8.64
N GLY A 87 11.71 16.39 8.16
CA GLY A 87 10.38 16.00 7.75
C GLY A 87 9.74 17.10 6.93
N PHE A 88 8.45 16.95 6.65
CA PHE A 88 7.71 17.89 5.83
C PHE A 88 6.39 18.32 6.48
N GLU A 89 5.97 19.55 6.18
CA GLU A 89 4.63 20.09 6.45
C GLU A 89 4.14 20.83 5.20
N ASP A 90 3.11 20.28 4.58
CA ASP A 90 2.59 20.68 3.27
C ASP A 90 3.70 20.76 2.19
N GLY A 91 4.65 19.82 2.28
CA GLY A 91 5.79 19.71 1.37
C GLY A 91 6.88 20.76 1.59
N VAL A 92 6.81 21.54 2.67
CA VAL A 92 7.88 22.43 3.14
C VAL A 92 8.71 21.68 4.18
N ALA A 93 10.04 21.77 4.07
CA ALA A 93 10.95 21.10 5.01
C ALA A 93 10.78 21.66 6.44
N VAL A 94 10.63 20.76 7.41
CA VAL A 94 10.53 21.06 8.84
C VAL A 94 11.38 20.10 9.65
N THR A 95 11.56 20.36 10.94
CA THR A 95 12.13 19.39 11.88
C THR A 95 11.01 18.73 12.68
N ARG A 96 10.98 17.40 12.72
CA ARG A 96 10.08 16.61 13.56
C ARG A 96 10.87 16.09 14.75
N THR A 97 10.31 16.24 15.96
CA THR A 97 10.87 15.64 17.17
C THR A 97 10.02 14.44 17.56
N ARG A 98 10.66 13.31 17.84
CA ARG A 98 10.00 12.09 18.33
C ARG A 98 10.79 11.46 19.48
N THR A 99 10.09 10.60 20.20
CA THR A 99 10.67 9.81 21.28
C THR A 99 10.89 8.38 20.79
N VAL A 100 12.10 7.86 20.99
CA VAL A 100 12.46 6.47 20.69
C VAL A 100 12.85 5.79 22.00
N ARG A 101 12.17 4.71 22.37
CA ARG A 101 12.46 3.95 23.59
C ARG A 101 13.31 2.72 23.27
N GLY A 102 14.15 2.28 24.20
CA GLY A 102 14.82 0.98 24.10
C GLY A 102 13.83 -0.18 24.23
N GLY A 103 14.15 -1.31 23.59
CA GLY A 103 13.36 -2.52 23.58
C GLY A 103 13.93 -3.57 24.53
N ALA A 104 14.72 -4.49 24.01
CA ALA A 104 15.34 -5.57 24.77
C ALA A 104 16.85 -5.64 24.51
N VAL A 105 17.60 -6.20 25.48
CA VAL A 105 19.03 -6.47 25.29
C VAL A 105 19.17 -7.56 24.24
N ILE A 106 19.97 -7.28 23.22
CA ILE A 106 20.19 -8.20 22.11
C ILE A 106 20.81 -9.49 22.66
N ARG A 107 20.30 -10.66 22.26
CA ARG A 107 20.95 -11.93 22.63
C ARG A 107 22.15 -12.22 21.74
N ARG A 108 22.95 -13.20 22.11
CA ARG A 108 23.94 -13.78 21.20
C ARG A 108 23.30 -14.75 20.21
N GLN A 109 23.92 -14.89 19.05
CA GLN A 109 23.59 -15.84 18.01
C GLN A 109 23.80 -17.28 18.52
N ALA A 110 23.05 -18.23 17.96
CA ALA A 110 23.31 -19.65 18.18
C ALA A 110 24.78 -20.01 17.87
N PRO A 111 25.46 -20.82 18.72
CA PRO A 111 24.92 -21.62 19.83
C PRO A 111 24.92 -20.94 21.22
N ASN A 112 25.19 -19.63 21.28
CA ASN A 112 25.29 -18.88 22.54
C ASN A 112 23.98 -18.16 22.91
N GLN A 113 22.84 -18.57 22.37
CA GLN A 113 21.55 -17.86 22.47
C GLN A 113 21.02 -17.68 23.91
N THR A 114 21.57 -18.42 24.87
CA THR A 114 21.27 -18.25 26.31
C THR A 114 21.93 -17.00 26.90
N GLN A 115 22.89 -16.40 26.20
CA GLN A 115 23.64 -15.22 26.64
C GLN A 115 23.13 -13.94 25.99
N ARG A 116 23.38 -12.82 26.66
CA ARG A 116 23.12 -11.48 26.12
C ARG A 116 24.38 -10.86 25.55
N LEU A 117 24.21 -9.97 24.57
CA LEU A 117 25.27 -9.16 24.00
C LEU A 117 25.60 -7.98 24.95
N ALA A 118 25.99 -8.37 26.15
CA ALA A 118 26.36 -7.51 27.25
C ALA A 118 27.59 -8.13 27.94
N GLY A 119 28.55 -7.29 28.33
CA GLY A 119 29.77 -7.79 28.96
C GLY A 119 30.57 -6.68 29.62
N ALA A 120 31.28 -7.05 30.68
CA ALA A 120 32.16 -6.16 31.40
C ALA A 120 33.63 -6.41 31.05
N THR A 121 34.40 -5.36 30.91
CA THR A 121 35.85 -5.42 30.71
C THR A 121 36.49 -4.27 31.46
N ALA A 122 37.46 -4.57 32.32
CA ALA A 122 38.14 -3.58 33.15
C ALA A 122 37.19 -2.65 33.95
N GLY A 123 36.11 -3.21 34.52
CA GLY A 123 35.12 -2.47 35.31
C GLY A 123 34.13 -1.63 34.50
N VAL A 124 34.13 -1.75 33.18
CA VAL A 124 33.20 -1.06 32.26
C VAL A 124 32.26 -2.09 31.64
N MET A 125 30.96 -1.90 31.84
CA MET A 125 29.90 -2.69 31.23
C MET A 125 29.49 -2.08 29.89
N THR A 126 29.41 -2.91 28.86
CA THR A 126 28.86 -2.55 27.54
C THR A 126 27.61 -3.38 27.28
N VAL A 127 26.52 -2.74 26.85
CA VAL A 127 25.23 -3.41 26.56
C VAL A 127 24.72 -2.99 25.19
N HIS A 128 24.31 -3.96 24.38
CA HIS A 128 23.63 -3.73 23.10
C HIS A 128 22.14 -4.04 23.24
N PHE A 129 21.27 -3.12 22.83
CA PHE A 129 19.82 -3.29 22.93
C PHE A 129 19.10 -2.73 21.71
N SER A 130 17.93 -3.29 21.40
CA SER A 130 17.09 -2.82 20.30
C SER A 130 16.42 -1.48 20.62
N LEU A 131 16.04 -0.74 19.58
CA LEU A 131 15.21 0.46 19.66
C LEU A 131 13.80 0.13 19.16
N ALA A 132 12.78 0.78 19.71
CA ALA A 132 11.39 0.60 19.27
C ALA A 132 11.15 1.09 17.83
N GLU A 133 11.96 2.03 17.36
CA GLU A 133 11.91 2.58 16.00
C GLU A 133 13.32 2.78 15.46
N ASP A 134 13.47 2.75 14.14
CA ASP A 134 14.72 3.07 13.48
C ASP A 134 15.15 4.53 13.73
N VAL A 135 16.45 4.74 13.87
CA VAL A 135 17.14 6.04 13.85
C VAL A 135 17.99 6.08 12.58
N TYR A 136 17.82 7.12 11.78
CA TYR A 136 18.37 7.21 10.43
C TYR A 136 19.68 7.98 10.40
N ALA A 137 20.40 7.92 9.28
CA ALA A 137 21.66 8.65 9.10
C ALA A 137 21.50 10.17 9.28
N GLY A 138 20.36 10.72 8.82
CA GLY A 138 20.03 12.15 8.98
C GLY A 138 19.42 12.51 10.33
N SER A 139 19.19 11.55 11.24
CA SER A 139 18.63 11.82 12.57
C SER A 139 19.66 12.46 13.50
N THR A 140 19.21 13.40 14.33
CA THR A 140 20.02 14.00 15.40
C THR A 140 19.51 13.53 16.77
N LEU A 141 20.40 13.00 17.60
CA LEU A 141 20.11 12.71 19.01
C LEU A 141 20.17 14.01 19.82
N VAL A 142 19.03 14.48 20.32
CA VAL A 142 18.95 15.74 21.08
C VAL A 142 19.28 15.52 22.55
N SER A 143 18.70 14.46 23.11
CA SER A 143 18.92 14.05 24.49
C SER A 143 18.57 12.57 24.63
N ALA A 144 19.07 11.96 25.69
CA ALA A 144 18.57 10.68 26.16
C ALA A 144 18.51 10.70 27.69
N THR A 145 17.51 10.02 28.24
CA THR A 145 17.30 9.90 29.68
C THR A 145 17.18 8.44 30.05
N ALA A 146 17.74 8.10 31.20
CA ALA A 146 17.54 6.82 31.86
C ALA A 146 16.53 7.01 32.99
N GLU A 147 15.41 6.29 32.96
CA GLU A 147 14.43 6.30 34.04
C GLU A 147 14.99 5.51 35.24
N ALA A 148 14.55 5.85 36.45
CA ALA A 148 15.03 5.20 37.67
C ALA A 148 14.91 3.68 37.55
N GLY A 149 15.91 2.93 38.01
CA GLY A 149 15.97 1.47 37.95
C GLY A 149 16.40 0.87 36.61
N TYR A 150 16.96 1.67 35.69
CA TYR A 150 17.51 1.17 34.42
C TYR A 150 18.72 0.24 34.59
N TYR A 151 19.41 0.30 35.74
CA TYR A 151 20.53 -0.58 36.07
C TYR A 151 20.60 -0.77 37.59
N GLY A 152 20.01 -1.87 38.08
CA GLY A 152 19.82 -2.08 39.52
C GLY A 152 18.98 -0.97 40.17
N ALA A 153 19.45 -0.40 41.28
CA ALA A 153 18.77 0.70 41.99
C ALA A 153 19.20 2.11 41.50
N ALA A 154 19.77 2.22 40.29
CA ALA A 154 20.26 3.50 39.78
C ALA A 154 19.15 4.57 39.68
N PRO A 155 19.41 5.82 40.12
CA PRO A 155 18.42 6.90 40.02
C PRO A 155 18.20 7.33 38.56
N ALA A 156 17.08 7.99 38.30
CA ALA A 156 16.82 8.57 36.98
C ALA A 156 17.87 9.66 36.67
N GLY A 157 18.24 9.81 35.39
CA GLY A 157 19.16 10.85 34.99
C GLY A 157 19.38 11.02 33.49
N SER A 158 20.10 12.07 33.13
CA SER A 158 20.50 12.32 31.74
C SER A 158 21.62 11.38 31.29
N VAL A 159 21.59 10.93 30.04
CA VAL A 159 22.60 10.05 29.43
C VAL A 159 23.62 10.89 28.67
N ALA A 160 24.91 10.63 28.90
CA ALA A 160 26.01 11.35 28.27
C ALA A 160 26.50 10.68 26.97
N GLY A 161 27.37 11.37 26.22
CA GLY A 161 28.12 10.80 25.11
C GLY A 161 27.26 10.25 23.97
N LEU A 162 26.21 10.99 23.60
CA LEU A 162 25.27 10.57 22.55
C LEU A 162 25.94 10.63 21.17
N ALA A 163 25.89 9.54 20.43
CA ALA A 163 26.38 9.46 19.06
C ALA A 163 25.40 8.70 18.17
N ASN A 164 25.16 9.22 16.96
CA ASN A 164 24.46 8.51 15.91
C ASN A 164 25.48 8.07 14.86
N GLN A 165 25.66 6.76 14.69
CA GLN A 165 26.49 6.16 13.64
C GLN A 165 25.66 5.47 12.56
N SER A 166 24.33 5.56 12.63
CA SER A 166 23.42 4.99 11.62
C SER A 166 23.80 5.46 10.22
N SER A 167 23.83 4.52 9.28
CA SER A 167 23.91 4.79 7.84
C SER A 167 22.59 4.46 7.13
N LEU A 168 21.54 4.16 7.89
CA LEU A 168 20.23 3.82 7.36
C LEU A 168 19.57 5.04 6.71
N ALA A 169 19.24 4.93 5.43
CA ALA A 169 18.49 5.95 4.70
C ALA A 169 17.03 5.99 5.17
N TYR A 170 16.43 7.19 5.11
CA TYR A 170 14.98 7.32 5.29
C TYR A 170 14.23 6.58 4.17
N PRO A 171 13.18 5.81 4.48
CA PRO A 171 12.43 5.10 3.46
C PRO A 171 11.60 6.07 2.60
N LYS A 172 11.55 5.80 1.30
CA LYS A 172 10.63 6.49 0.39
C LYS A 172 9.19 5.99 0.59
N PRO A 173 8.16 6.85 0.43
CA PRO A 173 6.78 6.40 0.27
C PRO A 173 6.62 5.45 -0.92
N LEU A 174 5.59 4.62 -0.84
CA LEU A 174 5.05 3.90 -1.99
C LEU A 174 3.84 4.66 -2.51
N ALA A 175 3.72 4.86 -3.82
CA ALA A 175 2.55 5.52 -4.41
C ALA A 175 2.26 5.04 -5.83
N GLY A 176 0.98 5.06 -6.21
CA GLY A 176 0.52 4.65 -7.53
C GLY A 176 -0.82 5.27 -7.92
N ALA A 177 -1.02 5.50 -9.21
CA ALA A 177 -2.22 6.10 -9.76
C ALA A 177 -3.37 5.08 -9.89
N LEU A 178 -4.59 5.53 -9.57
CA LEU A 178 -5.84 4.78 -9.77
C LEU A 178 -6.46 5.03 -11.15
N ASN A 179 -5.90 5.97 -11.92
CA ASN A 179 -6.22 6.15 -13.34
C ASN A 179 -5.66 4.99 -14.17
N ARG A 180 -6.27 4.77 -15.34
CA ARG A 180 -5.61 4.02 -16.41
C ARG A 180 -4.58 4.92 -17.08
N GLN A 181 -3.51 4.31 -17.59
CA GLN A 181 -2.57 5.04 -18.44
C GLN A 181 -3.23 5.42 -19.76
N GLU A 182 -2.90 6.59 -20.30
CA GLU A 182 -3.36 7.09 -21.59
C GLU A 182 -4.88 7.36 -21.69
N GLU A 183 -5.49 7.74 -20.57
CA GLU A 183 -6.86 8.27 -20.56
C GLU A 183 -6.99 9.54 -21.40
N ARG A 184 -8.17 9.74 -21.98
CA ARG A 184 -8.49 10.93 -22.76
C ARG A 184 -9.06 12.00 -21.83
N ALA A 185 -8.36 13.12 -21.68
CA ALA A 185 -8.84 14.28 -20.93
C ALA A 185 -9.61 15.23 -21.86
N THR A 186 -10.81 15.65 -21.47
CA THR A 186 -11.63 16.61 -22.21
C THR A 186 -12.10 17.73 -21.30
N GLY A 187 -12.54 18.86 -21.88
CA GLY A 187 -12.98 20.01 -21.09
C GLY A 187 -11.82 20.80 -20.48
N SER A 188 -11.96 21.27 -19.24
CA SER A 188 -11.03 22.22 -18.62
C SER A 188 -9.91 21.58 -17.80
N ALA A 189 -10.08 20.33 -17.34
CA ALA A 189 -9.14 19.69 -16.43
C ALA A 189 -9.13 18.15 -16.57
N PHE A 190 -8.02 17.53 -16.18
CA PHE A 190 -7.88 16.08 -16.02
C PHE A 190 -7.84 15.71 -14.53
N ALA A 191 -8.78 14.88 -14.08
CA ALA A 191 -8.80 14.38 -12.71
C ALA A 191 -7.83 13.20 -12.55
N PHE A 192 -7.10 13.17 -11.43
CA PHE A 192 -6.28 12.03 -11.06
C PHE A 192 -6.37 11.72 -9.57
N GLU A 193 -6.11 10.45 -9.25
CA GLU A 193 -6.12 9.96 -7.88
C GLU A 193 -4.93 9.04 -7.62
N LEU A 194 -4.24 9.26 -6.49
CA LEU A 194 -3.08 8.49 -6.06
C LEU A 194 -3.38 7.82 -4.71
N VAL A 195 -3.01 6.54 -4.58
CA VAL A 195 -2.88 5.89 -3.27
C VAL A 195 -1.43 5.99 -2.80
N ALA A 196 -1.23 6.15 -1.50
CA ALA A 196 0.11 6.22 -0.92
C ALA A 196 0.20 5.44 0.40
N VAL A 197 1.36 4.84 0.67
CA VAL A 197 1.65 4.10 1.90
C VAL A 197 3.05 4.43 2.39
N HIS A 198 3.24 4.66 3.69
CA HIS A 198 4.55 4.95 4.28
C HIS A 198 4.67 4.50 5.74
N THR A 199 5.87 4.13 6.16
CA THR A 199 6.13 3.63 7.53
C THR A 199 5.86 4.67 8.62
N HIS A 200 6.07 5.96 8.30
CA HIS A 200 5.91 7.09 9.23
C HIS A 200 4.57 7.81 9.09
N ALA A 201 3.56 7.11 8.60
CA ALA A 201 2.17 7.56 8.61
C ALA A 201 1.75 8.03 10.02
N MET A 202 1.03 9.15 10.08
CA MET A 202 0.48 9.72 11.31
C MET A 202 -0.61 10.77 11.01
N ARG A 203 -1.31 11.21 12.07
CA ARG A 203 -2.37 12.24 11.97
C ARG A 203 -3.48 11.91 10.96
N GLY A 204 -3.77 10.62 10.77
CA GLY A 204 -4.75 10.15 9.81
C GLY A 204 -4.29 10.28 8.36
N ARG A 205 -2.99 10.39 8.09
CA ARG A 205 -2.45 10.48 6.72
C ARG A 205 -1.25 9.55 6.56
N GLN A 206 -1.20 8.87 5.42
CA GLN A 206 -0.05 8.03 5.06
C GLN A 206 1.19 8.86 4.72
N VAL A 207 1.01 10.02 4.11
CA VAL A 207 2.09 10.93 3.70
C VAL A 207 1.71 12.36 4.06
N ASP A 208 2.67 13.27 4.06
CA ASP A 208 2.42 14.68 4.39
C ASP A 208 1.61 15.38 3.31
N CYS A 209 2.09 15.30 2.07
CA CYS A 209 1.39 15.78 0.90
C CYS A 209 1.89 15.09 -0.38
N ILE A 210 1.14 15.29 -1.45
CA ILE A 210 1.57 15.01 -2.82
C ILE A 210 1.57 16.31 -3.60
N LYS A 211 2.66 16.57 -4.32
CA LYS A 211 2.76 17.66 -5.28
C LYS A 211 2.79 17.09 -6.68
N ALA A 212 2.04 17.69 -7.60
CA ALA A 212 1.96 17.19 -8.97
C ALA A 212 1.97 18.32 -10.00
N ILE A 213 2.65 18.07 -11.11
CA ILE A 213 2.65 18.91 -12.32
C ILE A 213 2.33 18.02 -13.51
N ALA A 214 1.77 18.59 -14.58
CA ALA A 214 1.71 17.91 -15.86
C ALA A 214 2.58 18.61 -16.90
N ARG A 215 3.19 17.81 -17.78
CA ARG A 215 4.01 18.25 -18.91
C ARG A 215 3.51 17.64 -20.21
N ASP A 216 3.36 18.44 -21.27
CA ASP A 216 3.05 17.94 -22.61
C ASP A 216 4.31 17.60 -23.45
N GLU A 217 4.11 17.00 -24.63
CA GLU A 217 5.16 16.65 -25.58
C GLU A 217 6.02 17.86 -26.02
N SER A 218 5.50 19.08 -25.91
CA SER A 218 6.22 20.32 -26.28
C SER A 218 6.91 20.99 -25.09
N GLY A 219 6.81 20.40 -23.89
CA GLY A 219 7.44 20.88 -22.68
C GLY A 219 6.66 21.94 -21.91
N ASN A 220 5.42 22.28 -22.31
CA ASN A 220 4.59 23.16 -21.49
C ASN A 220 4.23 22.47 -20.18
N THR A 221 4.17 23.25 -19.10
CA THR A 221 3.88 22.74 -17.76
C THR A 221 2.67 23.40 -17.15
N THR A 222 1.91 22.65 -16.38
CA THR A 222 0.85 23.22 -15.52
C THR A 222 1.43 23.86 -14.26
N PRO A 223 0.65 24.71 -13.57
CA PRO A 223 0.92 25.01 -12.16
C PRO A 223 1.00 23.74 -11.31
N GLU A 224 1.75 23.81 -10.22
CA GLU A 224 1.84 22.74 -9.23
C GLU A 224 0.53 22.61 -8.44
N SER A 225 0.01 21.39 -8.34
CA SER A 225 -1.10 21.01 -7.47
C SER A 225 -0.56 20.41 -6.19
N VAL A 226 -0.91 20.98 -5.03
CA VAL A 226 -0.52 20.46 -3.71
C VAL A 226 -1.73 19.84 -3.03
N ILE A 227 -1.63 18.54 -2.69
CA ILE A 227 -2.71 17.75 -2.12
C ILE A 227 -2.28 17.29 -0.72
N THR A 228 -2.89 17.85 0.32
CA THR A 228 -2.48 17.64 1.71
C THR A 228 -3.45 16.75 2.49
N GLN A 229 -4.65 16.51 1.97
CA GLN A 229 -5.66 15.69 2.63
C GLN A 229 -6.13 14.58 1.71
N PRO A 230 -6.18 13.34 2.18
CA PRO A 230 -6.79 12.28 1.42
C PRO A 230 -8.33 12.28 1.57
N ALA A 231 -9.01 11.65 0.62
CA ALA A 231 -10.45 11.44 0.64
C ALA A 231 -10.78 10.09 -0.02
N LEU A 232 -12.03 9.62 0.09
CA LEU A 232 -12.44 8.40 -0.61
C LEU A 232 -12.40 8.61 -2.14
N SER A 233 -11.85 7.62 -2.86
CA SER A 233 -11.70 7.61 -4.32
C SER A 233 -13.04 7.80 -5.05
N ASP A 234 -13.10 8.70 -6.03
CA ASP A 234 -14.27 8.89 -6.91
C ASP A 234 -14.26 7.94 -8.11
N PHE A 235 -13.09 7.41 -8.49
CA PHE A 235 -12.99 6.43 -9.57
C PHE A 235 -13.56 5.08 -9.19
N GLN A 236 -13.59 4.76 -7.89
CA GLN A 236 -14.20 3.55 -7.41
C GLN A 236 -15.68 3.74 -7.10
N THR A 237 -16.51 3.00 -7.84
CA THR A 237 -17.98 3.00 -7.73
C THR A 237 -18.54 1.65 -7.31
N ALA A 238 -17.72 0.60 -7.27
CA ALA A 238 -18.07 -0.73 -6.79
C ALA A 238 -17.09 -1.19 -5.69
N GLY A 239 -17.57 -1.93 -4.69
CA GLY A 239 -16.73 -2.39 -3.57
C GLY A 239 -16.37 -1.30 -2.55
N THR A 240 -15.32 -1.52 -1.77
CA THR A 240 -14.85 -0.64 -0.68
C THR A 240 -13.97 0.49 -1.23
N ARG A 241 -14.38 1.75 -1.07
CA ARG A 241 -13.63 2.89 -1.64
C ARG A 241 -12.29 3.08 -0.90
N PRO A 242 -11.13 3.06 -1.59
CA PRO A 242 -9.85 3.35 -0.98
C PRO A 242 -9.72 4.83 -0.67
N GLU A 243 -8.91 5.11 0.34
CA GLU A 243 -8.40 6.45 0.58
C GLU A 243 -7.41 6.85 -0.53
N ALA A 244 -7.60 8.03 -1.11
CA ALA A 244 -6.78 8.55 -2.21
C ALA A 244 -6.50 10.05 -2.05
N TYR A 245 -5.35 10.47 -2.56
CA TYR A 245 -4.97 11.88 -2.75
C TYR A 245 -5.45 12.30 -4.14
N LYS A 246 -6.43 13.20 -4.15
CA LYS A 246 -7.18 13.58 -5.36
C LYS A 246 -6.68 14.92 -5.87
N GLY A 247 -6.37 14.99 -7.16
CA GLY A 247 -5.89 16.20 -7.81
C GLY A 247 -6.56 16.45 -9.15
N SER A 248 -6.33 17.65 -9.67
CA SER A 248 -6.88 18.10 -10.95
C SER A 248 -5.83 18.89 -11.72
N ILE A 249 -5.56 18.47 -12.94
CA ILE A 249 -4.58 19.10 -13.83
C ILE A 249 -5.31 20.03 -14.79
N PRO A 250 -5.08 21.36 -14.76
CA PRO A 250 -5.69 22.27 -15.71
C PRO A 250 -5.14 22.02 -17.13
N LEU A 251 -6.04 21.89 -18.11
CA LEU A 251 -5.64 21.62 -19.50
C LEU A 251 -5.31 22.89 -20.29
N ALA A 252 -5.66 24.07 -19.78
CA ALA A 252 -5.44 25.34 -20.46
C ALA A 252 -3.98 25.54 -20.91
N PRO A 253 -2.95 25.29 -20.07
CA PRO A 253 -1.54 25.46 -20.44
C PRO A 253 -0.98 24.39 -21.39
N LEU A 254 -1.69 23.27 -21.57
CA LEU A 254 -1.21 22.10 -22.32
C LEU A 254 -1.72 22.14 -23.76
N ILE A 255 -0.92 21.64 -24.71
CA ILE A 255 -1.29 21.65 -26.13
C ILE A 255 -2.33 20.57 -26.45
N GLN A 256 -3.34 20.96 -27.23
CA GLN A 256 -4.38 20.08 -27.76
C GLN A 256 -3.77 18.96 -28.64
N GLY A 257 -4.21 17.72 -28.44
CA GLY A 257 -3.78 16.54 -29.20
C GLY A 257 -2.43 15.95 -28.78
N GLN A 258 -1.80 16.47 -27.72
CA GLN A 258 -0.52 15.94 -27.22
C GLN A 258 -0.72 15.00 -26.03
N THR A 259 0.13 13.97 -25.97
CA THR A 259 0.25 13.16 -24.76
C THR A 259 0.90 14.02 -23.68
N CYS A 260 0.35 13.95 -22.49
CA CYS A 260 0.84 14.63 -21.30
C CYS A 260 1.23 13.60 -20.26
N GLN A 261 2.16 13.95 -19.38
CA GLN A 261 2.57 13.15 -18.24
C GLN A 261 2.32 13.95 -16.97
N VAL A 262 1.59 13.38 -16.02
CA VAL A 262 1.53 13.87 -14.65
C VAL A 262 2.71 13.27 -13.90
N GLU A 263 3.59 14.15 -13.45
CA GLU A 263 4.71 13.85 -12.57
C GLU A 263 4.32 14.27 -11.16
N TRP A 264 4.65 13.43 -10.17
CA TRP A 264 4.38 13.72 -8.77
C TRP A 264 5.58 13.45 -7.87
N ASP A 265 5.63 14.25 -6.81
CA ASP A 265 6.52 14.12 -5.66
C ASP A 265 5.68 13.79 -4.43
N VAL A 266 6.02 12.70 -3.73
CA VAL A 266 5.34 12.25 -2.51
C VAL A 266 6.22 12.54 -1.30
N TYR A 267 5.75 13.42 -0.43
CA TYR A 267 6.50 13.90 0.72
C TYR A 267 6.13 13.08 1.96
N PRO A 268 7.06 12.33 2.58
CA PRO A 268 6.78 11.64 3.83
C PRO A 268 6.67 12.64 4.98
N HIS A 269 6.09 12.23 6.12
CA HIS A 269 6.10 13.10 7.30
C HIS A 269 7.48 13.20 7.98
N ILE A 270 8.24 12.11 7.95
CA ILE A 270 9.60 11.98 8.48
C ILE A 270 10.49 11.52 7.34
N GLY A 271 11.54 12.28 7.07
CA GLY A 271 12.45 12.05 5.95
C GLY A 271 13.11 13.33 5.48
N ASP A 272 14.32 13.21 4.94
CA ASP A 272 15.01 14.30 4.24
C ASP A 272 14.64 14.35 2.75
N ALA A 273 15.35 15.17 1.97
CA ALA A 273 15.09 15.32 0.55
C ALA A 273 15.26 14.01 -0.26
N SER A 274 16.06 13.05 0.22
CA SER A 274 16.25 11.75 -0.42
C SER A 274 15.06 10.81 -0.18
N ALA A 275 14.29 11.04 0.88
CA ALA A 275 13.10 10.29 1.24
C ALA A 275 11.86 10.67 0.42
N VAL A 276 11.88 11.80 -0.28
CA VAL A 276 10.80 12.17 -1.20
C VAL A 276 10.83 11.19 -2.38
N LEU A 277 9.70 10.54 -2.65
CA LEU A 277 9.53 9.73 -3.85
C LEU A 277 9.19 10.68 -5.00
N ARG A 278 10.09 10.80 -5.98
CA ARG A 278 9.90 11.61 -7.17
C ARG A 278 9.71 10.69 -8.37
N VAL A 279 8.49 10.60 -8.90
CA VAL A 279 8.21 9.62 -9.96
C VAL A 279 9.03 9.86 -11.24
N ALA A 280 9.48 11.11 -11.47
CA ALA A 280 10.32 11.45 -12.60
C ALA A 280 11.75 10.87 -12.52
N SER A 281 12.31 10.71 -11.32
CA SER A 281 13.69 10.21 -11.13
C SER A 281 13.77 8.82 -10.49
N ASP A 282 12.83 8.51 -9.59
CA ASP A 282 12.77 7.24 -8.86
C ASP A 282 11.83 6.23 -9.54
N GLY A 283 10.97 6.71 -10.45
CA GLY A 283 9.99 5.89 -11.13
C GLY A 283 10.59 4.97 -12.20
N PHE A 284 9.74 4.13 -12.75
CA PHE A 284 10.09 3.18 -13.79
C PHE A 284 9.74 3.73 -15.17
N ALA A 285 10.59 3.40 -16.16
CA ALA A 285 10.32 3.75 -17.54
C ALA A 285 9.05 3.03 -18.05
N TRP A 286 8.18 3.80 -18.70
CA TRP A 286 7.05 3.28 -19.46
C TRP A 286 7.53 2.57 -20.74
N PRO A 287 6.91 1.45 -21.18
CA PRO A 287 5.77 0.74 -20.59
C PRO A 287 6.16 -0.25 -19.49
N THR A 288 5.40 -0.25 -18.39
CA THR A 288 5.57 -1.19 -17.28
C THR A 288 4.28 -1.34 -16.48
N PRO A 289 3.99 -2.52 -15.91
CA PRO A 289 2.85 -2.69 -15.02
C PRO A 289 3.12 -2.17 -13.59
N ARG A 290 4.36 -1.75 -13.28
CA ARG A 290 4.73 -1.24 -11.95
C ARG A 290 4.10 0.13 -11.66
N PRO A 291 3.74 0.40 -10.40
CA PRO A 291 2.86 1.53 -10.07
C PRO A 291 3.57 2.89 -10.02
N HIS A 292 4.88 2.87 -9.79
CA HIS A 292 5.73 4.05 -9.73
C HIS A 292 6.12 4.51 -11.13
N THR A 293 5.14 4.89 -11.94
CA THR A 293 5.34 5.31 -13.33
C THR A 293 4.53 6.58 -13.57
N PRO A 294 5.08 7.64 -14.22
CA PRO A 294 4.32 8.85 -14.52
C PRO A 294 2.97 8.53 -15.18
N LEU A 295 1.92 9.25 -14.80
CA LEU A 295 0.57 9.01 -15.33
C LEU A 295 0.41 9.74 -16.66
N ARG A 296 0.23 8.99 -17.72
CA ARG A 296 0.04 9.49 -19.09
C ARG A 296 -1.43 9.76 -19.34
N PHE A 297 -1.75 10.85 -20.04
CA PHE A 297 -3.08 11.12 -20.56
C PHE A 297 -2.98 11.90 -21.88
N LEU A 298 -4.01 11.85 -22.71
CA LEU A 298 -4.13 12.68 -23.90
C LEU A 298 -4.86 13.97 -23.55
N CYS A 299 -4.25 15.14 -23.81
CA CYS A 299 -4.95 16.42 -23.75
C CYS A 299 -5.84 16.58 -24.98
N ASP A 300 -7.15 16.36 -24.84
CA ASP A 300 -8.15 16.58 -25.88
C ASP A 300 -9.20 17.62 -25.45
N LYS A 301 -8.71 18.74 -24.91
CA LYS A 301 -9.51 19.83 -24.32
C LYS A 301 -10.56 20.43 -25.26
N THR A 302 -10.34 20.38 -26.58
CA THR A 302 -11.29 20.89 -27.59
C THR A 302 -12.04 19.78 -28.33
N GLY A 303 -11.78 18.50 -28.04
CA GLY A 303 -12.30 17.39 -28.85
C GLY A 303 -11.67 17.29 -30.25
N GLY A 304 -10.53 17.95 -30.48
CA GLY A 304 -9.84 17.96 -31.77
C GLY A 304 -9.19 16.62 -32.15
N TYR A 305 -8.91 15.75 -31.17
CA TYR A 305 -8.35 14.41 -31.42
C TYR A 305 -9.45 13.34 -31.46
N GLY A 306 -10.28 13.22 -30.42
CA GLY A 306 -11.31 12.17 -30.32
C GLY A 306 -12.71 12.63 -30.74
N GLY A 307 -13.72 11.87 -30.30
CA GLY A 307 -15.15 12.18 -30.48
C GLY A 307 -15.84 11.48 -31.65
N ALA A 308 -15.19 10.51 -32.28
CA ALA A 308 -15.85 9.64 -33.25
C ALA A 308 -16.82 8.68 -32.54
N HIS A 309 -18.03 8.52 -33.10
CA HIS A 309 -19.01 7.55 -32.65
C HIS A 309 -19.33 6.56 -33.78
N ALA A 310 -19.33 5.28 -33.44
CA ALA A 310 -19.87 4.21 -34.28
C ALA A 310 -20.86 3.39 -33.45
N ALA A 311 -21.85 2.77 -34.09
CA ALA A 311 -22.77 1.86 -33.43
C ALA A 311 -22.73 0.49 -34.10
N VAL A 312 -23.04 -0.57 -33.36
CA VAL A 312 -23.07 -1.95 -33.85
C VAL A 312 -24.43 -2.57 -33.55
N ARG A 313 -25.07 -3.16 -34.56
CA ARG A 313 -26.34 -3.90 -34.43
C ARG A 313 -26.29 -5.17 -35.25
N ILE A 314 -26.63 -6.30 -34.64
CA ILE A 314 -26.72 -7.60 -35.31
C ILE A 314 -27.77 -7.52 -36.43
N GLY A 315 -27.41 -7.99 -37.63
CA GLY A 315 -28.29 -7.97 -38.80
C GLY A 315 -28.33 -6.64 -39.57
N ALA A 316 -27.56 -5.62 -39.15
CA ALA A 316 -27.39 -4.41 -39.95
C ALA A 316 -26.61 -4.72 -41.25
N SER A 317 -26.90 -4.00 -42.34
CA SER A 317 -26.28 -4.20 -43.65
C SER A 317 -25.29 -3.09 -44.06
N GLY A 318 -25.23 -1.99 -43.30
CA GLY A 318 -24.42 -0.80 -43.61
C GLY A 318 -23.59 -0.36 -42.41
N GLY A 319 -23.31 0.94 -42.33
CA GLY A 319 -22.65 1.54 -41.16
C GLY A 319 -22.08 2.92 -41.47
N ALA A 320 -22.26 3.88 -40.56
CA ALA A 320 -21.66 5.20 -40.63
C ALA A 320 -21.03 5.61 -39.29
N VAL A 321 -19.84 6.19 -39.36
CA VAL A 321 -19.23 6.89 -38.24
C VAL A 321 -19.70 8.35 -38.25
N ALA A 322 -20.01 8.89 -37.08
CA ALA A 322 -20.47 10.26 -36.94
C ALA A 322 -19.85 10.98 -35.74
N ALA A 323 -19.91 12.31 -35.74
CA ALA A 323 -19.51 13.14 -34.61
C ALA A 323 -20.55 13.12 -33.46
N SER A 324 -21.73 12.55 -33.68
CA SER A 324 -22.77 12.39 -32.67
C SER A 324 -23.19 10.93 -32.55
N ARG A 325 -23.50 10.51 -31.32
CA ARG A 325 -24.02 9.17 -31.04
C ARG A 325 -25.31 8.89 -31.82
N ALA A 326 -26.27 9.81 -31.80
CA ALA A 326 -27.59 9.60 -32.41
C ALA A 326 -27.49 9.31 -33.92
N SER A 327 -26.60 10.01 -34.62
CA SER A 327 -26.35 9.78 -36.05
C SER A 327 -25.68 8.42 -36.30
N ALA A 328 -24.74 8.01 -35.46
CA ALA A 328 -24.10 6.70 -35.58
C ALA A 328 -25.09 5.55 -35.33
N GLU A 329 -25.98 5.69 -34.34
CA GLU A 329 -27.01 4.70 -34.01
C GLU A 329 -28.12 4.58 -35.07
N ALA A 330 -28.32 5.62 -35.90
CA ALA A 330 -29.25 5.58 -37.03
C ALA A 330 -28.73 4.73 -38.20
N THR A 331 -27.42 4.48 -38.29
CA THR A 331 -26.80 3.69 -39.36
C THR A 331 -25.70 2.80 -38.76
N PRO A 332 -26.07 1.76 -37.99
CA PRO A 332 -25.10 0.91 -37.29
C PRO A 332 -24.37 -0.05 -38.22
N TYR A 333 -23.16 -0.42 -37.83
CA TYR A 333 -22.34 -1.48 -38.43
C TYR A 333 -22.82 -2.87 -38.02
N PRO A 334 -22.59 -3.91 -38.86
CA PRO A 334 -22.89 -5.30 -38.50
C PRO A 334 -21.99 -5.86 -37.41
N THR A 335 -20.73 -5.41 -37.30
CA THR A 335 -19.73 -6.01 -36.41
C THR A 335 -18.81 -4.98 -35.76
N ILE A 336 -18.20 -5.36 -34.64
CA ILE A 336 -17.21 -4.55 -33.92
C ILE A 336 -15.95 -4.27 -34.79
N PRO A 337 -15.35 -5.25 -35.49
CA PRO A 337 -14.18 -4.98 -36.34
C PRO A 337 -14.50 -4.01 -37.50
N ALA A 338 -15.70 -4.10 -38.09
CA ALA A 338 -16.12 -3.18 -39.15
C ALA A 338 -16.26 -1.74 -38.63
N ALA A 339 -16.88 -1.58 -37.45
CA ALA A 339 -16.97 -0.28 -36.78
C ALA A 339 -15.58 0.29 -36.46
N LEU A 340 -14.67 -0.53 -35.93
CA LEU A 340 -13.32 -0.09 -35.56
C LEU A 340 -12.49 0.36 -36.77
N ALA A 341 -12.54 -0.40 -37.88
CA ALA A 341 -11.87 -0.02 -39.12
C ALA A 341 -12.46 1.27 -39.73
N ALA A 342 -13.77 1.45 -39.66
CA ALA A 342 -14.42 2.66 -40.16
C ALA A 342 -14.11 3.89 -39.29
N VAL A 343 -13.98 3.73 -37.96
CA VAL A 343 -13.55 4.80 -37.05
C VAL A 343 -12.16 5.28 -37.43
N ARG A 344 -11.22 4.36 -37.70
CA ARG A 344 -9.89 4.73 -38.19
C ARG A 344 -9.96 5.59 -39.45
N ALA A 345 -10.71 5.15 -40.46
CA ALA A 345 -10.87 5.91 -41.70
C ALA A 345 -11.53 7.29 -41.48
N TRP A 346 -12.52 7.36 -40.58
CA TRP A 346 -13.17 8.61 -40.21
C TRP A 346 -12.20 9.57 -39.50
N ASN A 347 -11.40 9.07 -38.56
CA ASN A 347 -10.38 9.87 -37.87
C ASN A 347 -9.34 10.41 -38.87
N ALA A 348 -8.92 9.60 -39.85
CA ALA A 348 -7.99 10.06 -40.88
C ALA A 348 -8.57 11.25 -41.66
N ALA A 349 -9.85 11.18 -42.01
CA ALA A 349 -10.54 12.22 -42.77
C ALA A 349 -10.95 13.45 -41.96
N ASN A 350 -11.22 13.32 -40.64
CA ASN A 350 -11.86 14.37 -39.83
C ASN A 350 -11.03 14.87 -38.65
N LYS A 351 -10.00 14.13 -38.23
CA LYS A 351 -9.19 14.40 -37.04
C LYS A 351 -7.69 14.46 -37.32
N GLY A 352 -7.26 14.10 -38.53
CA GLY A 352 -5.86 14.19 -38.97
C GLY A 352 -4.95 13.09 -38.43
N HIS A 353 -5.51 11.97 -37.97
CA HIS A 353 -4.76 10.80 -37.52
C HIS A 353 -5.44 9.50 -38.01
N ASP A 354 -4.63 8.52 -38.41
CA ASP A 354 -5.10 7.27 -39.05
C ASP A 354 -5.10 6.10 -38.07
N ASP A 355 -5.77 6.27 -36.94
CA ASP A 355 -5.88 5.28 -35.88
C ASP A 355 -7.30 5.26 -35.27
N HIS A 356 -7.63 4.24 -34.47
CA HIS A 356 -8.97 4.11 -33.91
C HIS A 356 -9.23 4.92 -32.63
N SER A 357 -8.20 5.54 -32.03
CA SER A 357 -8.25 6.09 -30.67
C SER A 357 -9.19 7.29 -30.51
N GLY A 358 -9.67 7.47 -29.28
CA GLY A 358 -10.53 8.61 -28.91
C GLY A 358 -11.99 8.45 -29.32
N ALA A 359 -12.37 7.26 -29.82
CA ALA A 359 -13.71 6.94 -30.27
C ALA A 359 -14.54 6.17 -29.22
N THR A 360 -15.85 6.12 -29.45
CA THR A 360 -16.78 5.25 -28.73
C THR A 360 -17.57 4.39 -29.70
N ILE A 361 -17.56 3.08 -29.47
CA ILE A 361 -18.36 2.09 -30.19
C ILE A 361 -19.54 1.69 -29.29
N TRP A 362 -20.76 1.92 -29.77
CA TRP A 362 -22.00 1.63 -29.06
C TRP A 362 -22.59 0.29 -29.50
N LEU A 363 -22.69 -0.67 -28.60
CA LEU A 363 -23.36 -1.94 -28.82
C LEU A 363 -24.87 -1.76 -28.63
N MET A 364 -25.65 -2.02 -29.67
CA MET A 364 -27.10 -1.90 -29.66
C MET A 364 -27.77 -3.27 -29.49
N GLU A 365 -29.02 -3.27 -29.07
CA GLU A 365 -29.84 -4.49 -29.14
C GLU A 365 -30.13 -4.88 -30.60
N ALA A 366 -30.39 -6.16 -30.85
CA ALA A 366 -30.82 -6.63 -32.17
C ALA A 366 -32.20 -6.04 -32.53
N LEU A 367 -33.10 -6.04 -31.55
CA LEU A 367 -34.40 -5.38 -31.52
C LEU A 367 -34.65 -4.85 -30.11
N ALA A 368 -35.47 -3.80 -29.96
CA ALA A 368 -35.75 -3.21 -28.65
C ALA A 368 -36.25 -4.26 -27.64
N GLY A 369 -35.57 -4.36 -26.50
CA GLY A 369 -35.86 -5.31 -25.42
C GLY A 369 -35.40 -6.75 -25.65
N ALA A 370 -34.92 -7.10 -26.86
CA ALA A 370 -34.47 -8.45 -27.17
C ALA A 370 -33.05 -8.75 -26.66
N GLY A 371 -32.27 -7.71 -26.33
CA GLY A 371 -30.84 -7.85 -26.06
C GLY A 371 -30.01 -8.16 -27.32
N ALA A 372 -28.70 -8.38 -27.11
CA ALA A 372 -27.77 -8.79 -28.16
C ALA A 372 -26.43 -9.33 -27.62
N ASP A 373 -25.91 -10.35 -28.31
CA ASP A 373 -24.58 -10.93 -28.10
C ASP A 373 -23.66 -10.55 -29.27
N HIS A 374 -22.84 -9.52 -29.09
CA HIS A 374 -21.93 -9.01 -30.12
C HIS A 374 -20.60 -9.74 -30.10
N VAL A 375 -20.31 -10.52 -31.14
CA VAL A 375 -19.00 -11.18 -31.28
C VAL A 375 -17.91 -10.14 -31.52
N VAL A 376 -16.85 -10.14 -30.69
CA VAL A 376 -15.75 -9.16 -30.77
C VAL A 376 -14.96 -9.27 -32.08
N GLY A 377 -14.73 -10.49 -32.58
CA GLY A 377 -13.94 -10.75 -33.78
C GLY A 377 -12.49 -10.26 -33.68
N SER A 378 -11.68 -10.56 -34.71
CA SER A 378 -10.30 -10.07 -34.78
C SER A 378 -10.25 -8.57 -35.08
N THR A 379 -9.53 -7.82 -34.26
CA THR A 379 -9.35 -6.36 -34.36
C THR A 379 -7.89 -5.94 -34.44
N SER A 380 -6.92 -6.87 -34.29
CA SER A 380 -5.47 -6.58 -34.25
C SER A 380 -4.89 -5.91 -35.49
N ALA A 381 -5.60 -5.89 -36.62
CA ALA A 381 -5.18 -5.19 -37.83
C ALA A 381 -5.40 -3.66 -37.77
N VAL A 382 -6.17 -3.15 -36.81
CA VAL A 382 -6.45 -1.72 -36.67
C VAL A 382 -5.47 -1.10 -35.67
N ALA A 383 -4.68 -0.13 -36.13
CA ALA A 383 -3.68 0.53 -35.31
C ALA A 383 -4.31 1.43 -34.24
N ALA A 384 -3.70 1.43 -33.05
CA ALA A 384 -4.06 2.32 -31.95
C ALA A 384 -3.22 3.60 -31.98
N GLY A 385 -3.83 4.70 -31.55
CA GLY A 385 -3.21 6.01 -31.41
C GLY A 385 -2.81 6.33 -29.98
N LYS A 386 -3.08 7.56 -29.53
CA LYS A 386 -2.59 8.10 -28.25
C LYS A 386 -3.46 7.80 -27.02
N CYS A 387 -4.68 7.28 -27.20
CA CYS A 387 -5.59 7.02 -26.08
C CYS A 387 -6.55 5.84 -26.34
N TRP A 388 -7.46 5.58 -25.40
CA TRP A 388 -8.40 4.46 -25.50
C TRP A 388 -9.50 4.67 -26.56
N THR A 389 -10.00 3.55 -27.07
CA THR A 389 -11.34 3.43 -27.68
C THR A 389 -12.23 2.66 -26.76
N GLU A 390 -13.43 3.18 -26.51
CA GLU A 390 -14.36 2.57 -25.56
C GLU A 390 -15.47 1.83 -26.28
N ILE A 391 -15.72 0.59 -25.87
CA ILE A 391 -16.86 -0.22 -26.30
C ILE A 391 -17.89 -0.20 -25.17
N ARG A 392 -19.06 0.38 -25.43
CA ARG A 392 -20.11 0.64 -24.44
C ARG A 392 -21.44 0.05 -24.89
N VAL A 393 -22.31 -0.29 -23.94
CA VAL A 393 -23.71 -0.53 -24.25
C VAL A 393 -24.36 0.79 -24.65
N SER A 394 -25.15 0.80 -25.71
CA SER A 394 -25.98 1.95 -26.08
C SER A 394 -26.93 2.29 -24.92
N PRO A 395 -26.95 3.53 -24.42
CA PRO A 395 -27.89 3.95 -23.37
C PRO A 395 -29.38 3.80 -23.72
N GLY A 396 -29.72 3.53 -24.98
CA GLY A 396 -31.10 3.24 -25.40
C GLY A 396 -31.49 1.76 -25.28
N ALA A 397 -30.56 0.87 -24.94
CA ALA A 397 -30.84 -0.55 -24.78
C ALA A 397 -31.69 -0.82 -23.53
N THR A 398 -32.75 -1.62 -23.67
CA THR A 398 -33.64 -1.99 -22.56
C THR A 398 -33.52 -3.46 -22.15
N GLY A 399 -32.99 -4.31 -23.02
CA GLY A 399 -32.59 -5.69 -22.76
C GLY A 399 -31.07 -5.86 -22.65
N PRO A 400 -30.59 -7.10 -22.38
CA PRO A 400 -29.20 -7.38 -22.09
C PRO A 400 -28.31 -7.29 -23.34
N VAL A 401 -27.30 -6.42 -23.32
CA VAL A 401 -26.30 -6.30 -24.39
C VAL A 401 -24.93 -6.65 -23.85
N ARG A 402 -24.21 -7.54 -24.52
CA ARG A 402 -22.85 -7.95 -24.13
C ARG A 402 -21.94 -8.18 -25.32
N ALA A 403 -20.64 -8.06 -25.08
CA ALA A 403 -19.60 -8.52 -25.98
C ALA A 403 -19.29 -10.00 -25.71
N VAL A 404 -19.20 -10.81 -26.76
CA VAL A 404 -18.93 -12.25 -26.67
C VAL A 404 -17.61 -12.57 -27.35
N VAL A 405 -16.76 -13.31 -26.64
CA VAL A 405 -15.50 -13.86 -27.15
C VAL A 405 -15.69 -15.36 -27.29
N ASN A 406 -15.73 -15.85 -28.53
CA ASN A 406 -16.07 -17.23 -28.88
C ASN A 406 -14.95 -18.00 -29.62
N GLU A 407 -13.81 -17.35 -29.83
CA GLU A 407 -12.57 -17.94 -30.31
C GLU A 407 -11.39 -17.17 -29.68
N ILE A 408 -10.15 -17.59 -29.93
CA ILE A 408 -8.97 -16.78 -29.59
C ILE A 408 -8.82 -15.71 -30.68
N VAL A 409 -9.03 -14.44 -30.35
CA VAL A 409 -9.03 -13.34 -31.31
C VAL A 409 -7.94 -12.32 -31.02
N GLY A 410 -7.21 -11.88 -32.05
CA GLY A 410 -6.28 -10.77 -31.92
C GLY A 410 -7.01 -9.46 -31.60
N VAL A 411 -6.66 -8.78 -30.51
CA VAL A 411 -7.48 -7.70 -29.92
C VAL A 411 -7.05 -6.21 -30.10
N ALA A 412 -6.52 -5.67 -31.19
CA ALA A 412 -6.01 -4.26 -31.23
C ALA A 412 -5.20 -3.79 -29.98
N ASP A 413 -4.81 -2.53 -29.88
CA ASP A 413 -4.21 -1.99 -28.66
C ASP A 413 -5.16 -0.92 -28.09
N LYS A 414 -5.12 -0.64 -26.79
CA LYS A 414 -5.92 0.43 -26.16
C LYS A 414 -7.43 0.31 -26.39
N LEU A 415 -7.97 -0.91 -26.37
CA LEU A 415 -9.41 -1.14 -26.28
C LEU A 415 -9.86 -1.19 -24.82
N CYS A 416 -10.92 -0.45 -24.52
CA CYS A 416 -11.60 -0.49 -23.23
C CYS A 416 -13.00 -1.08 -23.39
N PHE A 417 -13.24 -2.20 -22.71
CA PHE A 417 -14.57 -2.79 -22.61
C PHE A 417 -15.30 -2.20 -21.39
N ALA A 418 -16.23 -1.28 -21.67
CA ALA A 418 -17.16 -0.69 -20.70
C ALA A 418 -18.59 -1.22 -20.91
N CYS A 419 -18.67 -2.52 -21.20
CA CYS A 419 -19.89 -3.29 -21.39
C CYS A 419 -19.69 -4.70 -20.81
N PRO A 420 -20.76 -5.44 -20.45
CA PRO A 420 -20.62 -6.82 -20.02
C PRO A 420 -19.89 -7.67 -21.06
N VAL A 421 -18.99 -8.55 -20.61
CA VAL A 421 -18.23 -9.46 -21.46
C VAL A 421 -18.52 -10.90 -21.07
N HIS A 422 -18.74 -11.75 -22.07
CA HIS A 422 -18.87 -13.20 -21.90
C HIS A 422 -17.80 -13.93 -22.71
N ASN A 423 -16.96 -14.69 -22.03
CA ASN A 423 -15.98 -15.59 -22.63
C ASN A 423 -16.62 -16.98 -22.76
N SER A 424 -16.97 -17.42 -23.97
CA SER A 424 -17.88 -18.57 -24.14
C SER A 424 -17.22 -19.95 -24.02
N GLY A 425 -15.90 -20.03 -23.88
CA GLY A 425 -15.19 -21.31 -23.76
C GLY A 425 -13.68 -21.15 -23.64
N PHE A 426 -12.92 -22.04 -24.30
CA PHE A 426 -11.47 -21.92 -24.45
C PHE A 426 -11.12 -20.81 -25.46
N THR A 427 -11.34 -19.57 -25.03
CA THR A 427 -11.41 -18.38 -25.89
C THR A 427 -10.78 -17.21 -25.15
N ALA A 428 -10.22 -16.24 -25.87
CA ALA A 428 -9.54 -15.10 -25.25
C ALA A 428 -9.31 -13.94 -26.23
N LEU A 429 -9.06 -12.77 -25.65
CA LEU A 429 -8.51 -11.61 -26.33
C LEU A 429 -6.98 -11.71 -26.31
N ASP A 430 -6.38 -11.86 -27.49
CA ASP A 430 -4.96 -12.14 -27.69
C ASP A 430 -4.15 -10.87 -28.02
N GLY A 431 -3.25 -10.53 -27.11
CA GLY A 431 -2.26 -9.47 -27.21
C GLY A 431 -1.02 -9.81 -28.05
N GLY A 432 -0.83 -11.07 -28.47
CA GLY A 432 0.27 -11.47 -29.36
C GLY A 432 1.68 -11.37 -28.76
N GLY A 433 1.80 -11.20 -27.43
CA GLY A 433 3.06 -11.41 -26.69
C GLY A 433 4.04 -10.24 -26.68
N GLY A 434 3.64 -9.03 -27.09
CA GLY A 434 4.47 -7.82 -27.05
C GLY A 434 4.72 -7.25 -25.64
N VAL A 435 5.46 -6.14 -25.54
CA VAL A 435 5.82 -5.50 -24.25
C VAL A 435 4.93 -4.33 -23.84
N SER A 436 4.14 -3.77 -24.75
CA SER A 436 3.42 -2.50 -24.56
C SER A 436 1.91 -2.58 -24.72
N ARG A 437 1.37 -3.74 -25.11
CA ARG A 437 -0.03 -3.87 -25.49
C ARG A 437 -0.95 -3.78 -24.26
N MET A 438 -2.00 -2.99 -24.39
CA MET A 438 -2.89 -2.60 -23.32
C MET A 438 -4.33 -3.02 -23.58
N LEU A 439 -5.00 -3.44 -22.51
CA LEU A 439 -6.42 -3.76 -22.48
C LEU A 439 -7.04 -3.22 -21.20
N ALA A 440 -8.28 -2.74 -21.28
CA ALA A 440 -8.99 -2.25 -20.11
C ALA A 440 -10.41 -2.80 -20.02
N PHE A 441 -10.87 -2.96 -18.79
CA PHE A 441 -12.22 -3.35 -18.44
C PHE A 441 -12.77 -2.42 -17.38
N GLU A 442 -13.95 -1.86 -17.60
CA GLU A 442 -14.48 -0.79 -16.75
C GLU A 442 -15.98 -0.89 -16.49
N GLY A 443 -16.37 -0.88 -15.21
CA GLY A 443 -17.77 -0.76 -14.79
C GLY A 443 -18.66 -1.85 -15.37
N MET A 444 -18.19 -3.09 -15.40
CA MET A 444 -18.85 -4.18 -16.12
C MET A 444 -18.82 -5.52 -15.39
N THR A 445 -19.65 -6.46 -15.87
CA THR A 445 -19.64 -7.86 -15.43
C THR A 445 -18.92 -8.74 -16.45
N LEU A 446 -17.96 -9.53 -15.98
CA LEU A 446 -17.26 -10.54 -16.75
C LEU A 446 -17.74 -11.93 -16.34
N SER A 447 -18.17 -12.73 -17.32
CA SER A 447 -18.46 -14.15 -17.15
C SER A 447 -17.58 -14.96 -18.08
N GLN A 448 -17.11 -16.12 -17.62
CA GLN A 448 -16.23 -16.98 -18.40
C GLN A 448 -16.65 -18.45 -18.28
N GLY A 449 -16.67 -19.15 -19.43
CA GLY A 449 -17.13 -20.53 -19.57
C GLY A 449 -16.01 -21.57 -19.83
N GLY A 450 -14.76 -21.17 -20.05
CA GLY A 450 -13.63 -22.09 -20.27
C GLY A 450 -12.48 -21.96 -19.27
N SER A 451 -11.29 -22.47 -19.61
CA SER A 451 -10.11 -22.49 -18.72
C SER A 451 -9.07 -21.41 -19.01
N LEU A 452 -9.20 -20.69 -20.14
CA LEU A 452 -8.29 -19.62 -20.54
C LEU A 452 -8.79 -18.27 -20.00
N GLN A 453 -7.90 -17.42 -19.46
CA GLN A 453 -8.29 -16.06 -19.08
C GLN A 453 -8.66 -15.25 -20.31
N ILE A 454 -9.63 -14.35 -20.14
CA ILE A 454 -10.03 -13.41 -21.19
C ILE A 454 -8.87 -12.56 -21.75
N ASN A 455 -7.86 -12.23 -20.93
CA ASN A 455 -6.71 -11.40 -21.28
C ASN A 455 -5.45 -12.25 -21.52
N TYR A 456 -5.34 -12.79 -22.73
CA TYR A 456 -4.25 -13.66 -23.13
C TYR A 456 -3.13 -12.85 -23.81
N GLN A 457 -1.89 -13.03 -23.34
CA GLN A 457 -0.70 -12.34 -23.87
C GLN A 457 -0.79 -10.81 -23.91
N VAL A 458 -1.45 -10.20 -22.92
CA VAL A 458 -1.58 -8.75 -22.79
C VAL A 458 -0.73 -8.24 -21.62
N PRO A 459 0.42 -7.58 -21.87
CA PRO A 459 1.38 -7.20 -20.83
C PRO A 459 0.86 -6.15 -19.85
N LEU A 460 -0.15 -5.36 -20.22
CA LEU A 460 -0.70 -4.31 -19.38
C LEU A 460 -2.23 -4.36 -19.38
N VAL A 461 -2.82 -4.81 -18.27
CA VAL A 461 -4.28 -4.87 -18.14
C VAL A 461 -4.76 -4.00 -16.99
N TYR A 462 -5.79 -3.20 -17.24
CA TYR A 462 -6.43 -2.33 -16.25
C TYR A 462 -7.86 -2.79 -15.96
N TRP A 463 -8.15 -3.02 -14.69
CA TRP A 463 -9.47 -3.45 -14.23
C TRP A 463 -10.03 -2.40 -13.27
N ARG A 464 -11.18 -1.81 -13.61
CA ARG A 464 -11.87 -0.84 -12.72
C ARG A 464 -13.34 -1.18 -12.57
N ASN A 465 -13.81 -1.33 -11.34
CA ASN A 465 -15.21 -1.59 -11.03
C ASN A 465 -15.77 -2.81 -11.79
N VAL A 466 -14.97 -3.88 -11.87
CA VAL A 466 -15.34 -5.11 -12.60
C VAL A 466 -15.81 -6.19 -11.63
N THR A 467 -16.94 -6.82 -11.94
CA THR A 467 -17.41 -8.01 -11.22
C THR A 467 -17.20 -9.25 -12.08
N VAL A 468 -16.41 -10.21 -11.60
CA VAL A 468 -16.18 -11.50 -12.29
C VAL A 468 -17.03 -12.57 -11.61
N THR A 469 -17.98 -13.12 -12.36
CA THR A 469 -19.00 -14.03 -11.81
C THR A 469 -18.67 -15.50 -11.97
N SER A 470 -17.79 -15.87 -12.91
CA SER A 470 -17.42 -17.27 -13.16
C SER A 470 -16.11 -17.41 -13.94
N GLY A 471 -15.56 -18.61 -13.88
CA GLY A 471 -14.45 -19.08 -14.72
C GLY A 471 -13.05 -18.74 -14.17
N PRO A 472 -12.01 -18.71 -15.02
CA PRO A 472 -10.62 -18.60 -14.59
C PRO A 472 -10.32 -17.19 -14.09
N ASN A 473 -9.39 -17.07 -13.15
CA ASN A 473 -9.01 -15.78 -12.61
C ASN A 473 -8.34 -14.90 -13.70
N PRO A 474 -8.95 -13.76 -14.10
CA PRO A 474 -8.41 -12.92 -15.16
C PRO A 474 -7.22 -12.06 -14.71
N LEU A 475 -6.94 -12.03 -13.40
CA LEU A 475 -5.77 -11.35 -12.84
C LEU A 475 -4.52 -12.26 -12.77
N PHE A 476 -4.65 -13.51 -13.24
CA PHE A 476 -3.55 -14.48 -13.32
C PHE A 476 -2.83 -14.41 -14.68
N THR A 477 -1.66 -15.05 -14.78
CA THR A 477 -0.82 -15.08 -16.00
C THR A 477 -0.18 -16.45 -16.19
N PHE A 478 -0.07 -16.91 -17.44
CA PHE A 478 0.55 -18.20 -17.78
C PHE A 478 2.08 -18.15 -17.81
N SER A 479 2.72 -19.30 -17.56
CA SER A 479 4.17 -19.47 -17.34
C SER A 479 5.09 -19.05 -18.50
N ASN A 480 4.57 -18.90 -19.72
CA ASN A 480 5.31 -18.47 -20.91
C ASN A 480 4.75 -17.18 -21.55
N VAL A 481 3.79 -16.53 -20.90
CA VAL A 481 3.04 -15.40 -21.45
C VAL A 481 3.23 -14.16 -20.59
N ARG A 482 3.49 -13.01 -21.22
CA ARG A 482 3.61 -11.71 -20.53
C ARG A 482 2.21 -11.09 -20.37
N THR A 483 1.44 -11.56 -19.39
CA THR A 483 0.24 -10.86 -18.92
C THR A 483 0.53 -10.20 -17.57
N SER A 484 0.02 -9.00 -17.31
CA SER A 484 0.12 -8.38 -15.98
C SER A 484 -1.03 -7.41 -15.71
N ALA A 485 -1.68 -7.59 -14.57
CA ALA A 485 -2.67 -6.65 -14.09
C ALA A 485 -1.95 -5.43 -13.47
N ALA A 486 -1.82 -4.34 -14.22
CA ALA A 486 -1.19 -3.13 -13.72
C ALA A 486 -2.02 -2.50 -12.58
N LEU A 487 -3.35 -2.52 -12.73
CA LEU A 487 -4.31 -2.00 -11.76
C LEU A 487 -5.52 -2.93 -11.65
N ALA A 488 -5.89 -3.24 -10.40
CA ALA A 488 -7.21 -3.73 -10.03
C ALA A 488 -7.83 -2.76 -9.01
N LEU A 489 -8.83 -2.00 -9.44
CA LEU A 489 -9.58 -1.04 -8.63
C LEU A 489 -11.04 -1.47 -8.52
N GLY A 490 -11.59 -1.65 -7.33
CA GLY A 490 -13.00 -2.00 -7.14
C GLY A 490 -13.40 -3.33 -7.79
N VAL A 491 -12.45 -4.26 -7.97
CA VAL A 491 -12.71 -5.54 -8.61
C VAL A 491 -13.31 -6.52 -7.60
N THR A 492 -14.40 -7.18 -7.98
CA THR A 492 -15.01 -8.26 -7.21
C THR A 492 -14.83 -9.59 -7.94
N LEU A 493 -14.12 -10.54 -7.33
CA LEU A 493 -14.01 -11.91 -7.83
C LEU A 493 -14.85 -12.82 -6.93
N GLN A 494 -15.88 -13.46 -7.52
CA GLN A 494 -16.79 -14.33 -6.77
C GLN A 494 -16.18 -15.72 -6.50
N ALA A 495 -16.70 -16.41 -5.48
CA ALA A 495 -16.31 -17.78 -5.15
C ALA A 495 -16.52 -18.74 -6.34
N GLY A 496 -15.59 -19.66 -6.54
CA GLY A 496 -15.58 -20.60 -7.68
C GLY A 496 -14.66 -20.17 -8.83
N VAL A 497 -14.23 -18.91 -8.85
CA VAL A 497 -12.98 -18.51 -9.49
C VAL A 497 -11.84 -19.12 -8.66
N SER A 498 -10.75 -19.59 -9.23
CA SER A 498 -9.56 -20.03 -8.46
C SER A 498 -8.28 -19.66 -9.19
N GLY A 499 -7.26 -19.26 -8.43
CA GLY A 499 -6.01 -18.78 -8.99
C GLY A 499 -5.25 -17.81 -8.08
N LEU A 500 -4.03 -17.50 -8.51
CA LEU A 500 -3.18 -16.48 -7.92
C LEU A 500 -3.51 -15.12 -8.54
N VAL A 501 -3.46 -14.07 -7.74
CA VAL A 501 -3.62 -12.68 -8.17
C VAL A 501 -2.25 -12.03 -8.03
N ALA A 502 -1.67 -11.58 -9.15
CA ALA A 502 -0.36 -10.91 -9.17
C ALA A 502 -0.40 -9.47 -9.76
N PRO A 503 -1.32 -8.59 -9.31
CA PRO A 503 -1.37 -7.20 -9.70
C PRO A 503 -0.41 -6.34 -8.87
N TYR A 504 -0.03 -5.20 -9.43
CA TYR A 504 0.88 -4.26 -8.79
C TYR A 504 0.15 -3.25 -7.90
N ILE A 505 -1.07 -2.87 -8.28
CA ILE A 505 -2.01 -2.13 -7.44
C ILE A 505 -3.29 -2.94 -7.26
N VAL A 506 -3.65 -3.23 -6.01
CA VAL A 506 -4.98 -3.71 -5.61
C VAL A 506 -5.60 -2.67 -4.70
N ALA A 507 -6.67 -2.03 -5.14
CA ALA A 507 -7.32 -0.98 -4.40
C ALA A 507 -8.82 -1.24 -4.34
N GLY A 508 -9.39 -1.30 -3.13
CA GLY A 508 -10.83 -1.42 -2.97
C GLY A 508 -11.46 -2.73 -3.47
N CYS A 509 -10.67 -3.79 -3.61
CA CYS A 509 -11.10 -5.04 -4.21
C CYS A 509 -11.67 -6.02 -3.18
N ARG A 510 -12.55 -6.92 -3.64
CA ARG A 510 -12.97 -8.09 -2.88
C ARG A 510 -12.70 -9.36 -3.68
N PHE A 511 -11.83 -10.22 -3.19
CA PHE A 511 -11.50 -11.48 -3.84
C PHE A 511 -11.89 -12.65 -2.97
N ASP A 512 -12.88 -13.42 -3.42
CA ASP A 512 -13.31 -14.65 -2.76
C ASP A 512 -12.58 -15.85 -3.42
N GLY A 513 -11.83 -16.61 -2.63
CA GLY A 513 -11.09 -17.80 -3.07
C GLY A 513 -9.78 -17.51 -3.83
N GLN A 514 -9.41 -16.25 -4.06
CA GLN A 514 -8.15 -15.87 -4.71
C GLN A 514 -7.15 -15.30 -3.72
N ARG A 515 -5.88 -15.65 -3.88
CA ARG A 515 -4.79 -15.17 -3.01
C ARG A 515 -3.76 -14.37 -3.80
N LEU A 516 -3.10 -13.44 -3.12
CA LEU A 516 -1.90 -12.79 -3.66
C LEU A 516 -0.77 -13.81 -3.79
N GLY A 517 0.01 -13.72 -4.86
CA GLY A 517 1.19 -14.57 -5.00
C GLY A 517 2.20 -13.98 -5.95
N GLU A 518 3.48 -14.30 -5.73
CA GLU A 518 4.56 -13.90 -6.62
C GLU A 518 4.72 -14.85 -7.80
N PHE A 519 5.21 -14.29 -8.91
CA PHE A 519 5.68 -15.09 -10.03
C PHE A 519 6.93 -15.88 -9.62
N PRO A 520 7.04 -17.18 -9.97
CA PRO A 520 8.29 -17.93 -9.82
C PRO A 520 9.48 -17.22 -10.48
N THR A 521 10.68 -17.36 -9.94
CA THR A 521 11.91 -16.81 -10.55
C THR A 521 12.20 -17.35 -11.94
N SER A 522 11.74 -18.57 -12.24
CA SER A 522 11.89 -19.22 -13.55
C SER A 522 11.02 -18.62 -14.65
N HIS A 523 10.11 -17.70 -14.34
CA HIS A 523 9.22 -17.10 -15.35
C HIS A 523 9.95 -15.99 -16.14
N PRO A 524 10.20 -16.18 -17.46
CA PRO A 524 11.11 -15.34 -18.24
C PRO A 524 10.62 -13.90 -18.51
N ASN A 525 9.47 -13.48 -17.97
CA ASN A 525 8.92 -12.14 -18.17
C ASN A 525 8.25 -11.56 -16.92
N ALA A 526 8.40 -12.20 -15.76
CA ALA A 526 7.84 -11.72 -14.53
C ALA A 526 8.55 -10.46 -14.04
N VAL A 527 7.80 -9.36 -13.93
CA VAL A 527 8.31 -8.15 -13.29
C VAL A 527 8.24 -8.34 -11.77
N THR A 528 9.21 -7.77 -11.06
CA THR A 528 9.28 -7.84 -9.60
C THR A 528 8.07 -7.13 -8.96
N HIS A 529 7.53 -7.69 -7.88
CA HIS A 529 6.52 -7.03 -7.03
C HIS A 529 7.10 -5.95 -6.10
N ASP A 530 8.38 -5.61 -6.29
CA ASP A 530 8.96 -4.45 -5.64
C ASP A 530 8.21 -3.17 -6.03
N GLY A 531 7.64 -2.50 -5.03
CA GLY A 531 6.73 -1.38 -5.16
C GLY A 531 5.23 -1.74 -5.17
N ALA A 532 4.82 -2.98 -4.89
CA ALA A 532 3.41 -3.35 -4.87
C ALA A 532 2.60 -2.63 -3.78
N ILE A 533 1.35 -2.28 -4.10
CA ILE A 533 0.44 -1.52 -3.23
C ILE A 533 -0.91 -2.22 -3.13
N ILE A 534 -1.31 -2.62 -1.92
CA ILE A 534 -2.55 -3.32 -1.63
C ILE A 534 -3.32 -2.52 -0.56
N VAL A 535 -4.41 -1.87 -0.94
CA VAL A 535 -5.13 -0.95 -0.05
C VAL A 535 -6.63 -1.20 -0.05
N SER A 536 -7.26 -1.03 1.11
CA SER A 536 -8.71 -1.12 1.32
C SER A 536 -9.36 -2.32 0.64
N SER A 537 -8.73 -3.51 0.74
CA SER A 537 -9.15 -4.71 0.00
C SER A 537 -9.41 -5.90 0.94
N ALA A 538 -10.23 -6.84 0.50
CA ALA A 538 -10.58 -8.04 1.24
C ALA A 538 -10.27 -9.30 0.43
N PHE A 539 -9.45 -10.18 1.01
CA PHE A 539 -9.15 -11.52 0.50
C PHE A 539 -9.85 -12.52 1.40
N MET A 540 -10.89 -13.15 0.87
CA MET A 540 -11.82 -13.98 1.63
C MET A 540 -11.76 -15.42 1.16
N ARG A 541 -12.14 -16.37 2.02
CA ARG A 541 -12.26 -17.80 1.68
C ARG A 541 -10.99 -18.39 1.06
N LEU A 542 -9.81 -17.96 1.51
CA LEU A 542 -8.56 -18.42 0.92
C LEU A 542 -8.32 -19.90 1.22
N SER A 543 -7.93 -20.66 0.20
CA SER A 543 -7.50 -22.05 0.35
C SER A 543 -6.01 -22.19 0.67
N GLY A 544 -5.20 -21.18 0.33
CA GLY A 544 -3.76 -21.12 0.56
C GLY A 544 -3.29 -19.68 0.87
N PRO A 545 -1.98 -19.46 1.07
CA PRO A 545 -1.46 -18.20 1.59
C PRO A 545 -1.45 -17.06 0.56
N CYS A 546 -1.74 -15.84 1.01
CA CYS A 546 -1.28 -14.64 0.32
C CYS A 546 0.25 -14.51 0.54
N GLN A 547 1.03 -14.54 -0.55
CA GLN A 547 2.50 -14.64 -0.47
C GLN A 547 3.22 -13.54 -1.26
N LEU A 548 4.12 -12.81 -0.60
CA LEU A 548 4.97 -11.75 -1.19
C LEU A 548 6.40 -11.79 -0.62
N GLY A 549 7.37 -11.18 -1.33
CA GLY A 549 8.77 -11.08 -0.91
C GLY A 549 9.52 -12.42 -0.82
N PHE A 550 9.08 -13.46 -1.55
CA PHE A 550 9.62 -14.81 -1.46
C PHE A 550 10.63 -15.10 -2.58
N GLN A 551 10.30 -14.70 -3.81
CA GLN A 551 11.01 -15.07 -5.04
C GLN A 551 12.13 -14.09 -5.39
N ARG A 552 11.97 -12.80 -5.10
CA ARG A 552 12.90 -11.73 -5.52
C ARG A 552 13.18 -10.74 -4.38
N PRO A 553 14.31 -10.02 -4.43
CA PRO A 553 14.59 -8.91 -3.53
C PRO A 553 13.51 -7.82 -3.61
N VAL A 554 13.22 -7.20 -2.46
CA VAL A 554 12.32 -6.03 -2.34
C VAL A 554 13.13 -4.89 -1.75
N ALA A 555 13.39 -3.86 -2.57
CA ALA A 555 14.20 -2.70 -2.19
C ALA A 555 13.37 -1.43 -2.04
N LEU A 556 12.47 -1.16 -3.00
CA LEU A 556 11.56 -0.03 -2.94
C LEU A 556 10.49 -0.23 -1.85
N GLY A 557 9.90 -1.41 -1.76
CA GLY A 557 8.98 -1.80 -0.68
C GLY A 557 7.71 -2.51 -1.10
N ILE A 558 6.90 -2.91 -0.12
CA ILE A 558 5.54 -3.45 -0.30
C ILE A 558 4.63 -2.74 0.69
N GLY A 559 3.48 -2.23 0.23
CA GLY A 559 2.53 -1.51 1.06
C GLY A 559 1.21 -2.27 1.19
N MET A 560 0.76 -2.49 2.43
CA MET A 560 -0.57 -3.01 2.74
C MET A 560 -1.27 -2.12 3.77
N LEU A 561 -2.47 -1.61 3.42
CA LEU A 561 -3.26 -0.71 4.27
C LEU A 561 -4.74 -1.11 4.27
N ASN A 562 -5.36 -1.24 5.45
CA ASN A 562 -6.79 -1.57 5.59
C ASN A 562 -7.16 -2.85 4.81
N VAL A 563 -6.42 -3.94 5.03
CA VAL A 563 -6.63 -5.20 4.30
C VAL A 563 -7.14 -6.30 5.22
N VAL A 564 -8.14 -7.05 4.77
CA VAL A 564 -8.59 -8.29 5.41
C VAL A 564 -8.04 -9.50 4.65
N ILE A 565 -7.49 -10.48 5.38
CA ILE A 565 -6.97 -11.73 4.80
C ILE A 565 -7.53 -12.92 5.58
N GLU A 566 -8.65 -13.45 5.12
CA GLU A 566 -9.32 -14.60 5.72
C GLU A 566 -8.94 -15.90 5.00
N ARG A 567 -8.34 -16.82 5.76
CA ARG A 567 -8.16 -18.20 5.33
C ARG A 567 -9.30 -19.08 5.83
N ALA A 568 -9.91 -19.83 4.91
CA ALA A 568 -10.93 -20.83 5.19
C ALA A 568 -10.63 -22.08 4.35
N ALA A 569 -9.81 -22.97 4.90
CA ALA A 569 -9.23 -24.11 4.20
C ALA A 569 -9.52 -25.43 4.93
N ALA A 570 -9.48 -26.56 4.23
CA ALA A 570 -9.70 -27.87 4.85
C ALA A 570 -8.52 -28.33 5.73
N ALA A 571 -7.30 -27.84 5.46
CA ALA A 571 -6.08 -28.21 6.18
C ALA A 571 -5.37 -26.99 6.78
N PRO A 572 -4.87 -27.07 8.03
CA PRO A 572 -4.21 -25.96 8.71
C PRO A 572 -2.71 -25.83 8.38
N SER A 573 -2.18 -26.59 7.42
CA SER A 573 -0.74 -26.71 7.16
C SER A 573 -0.08 -25.47 6.55
N GLU A 574 -0.84 -24.54 5.98
CA GLU A 574 -0.32 -23.29 5.43
C GLU A 574 -0.77 -22.08 6.27
N PRO A 575 -0.13 -20.91 6.17
CA PRO A 575 -0.59 -19.67 6.79
C PRO A 575 -1.65 -18.94 5.93
N ALA A 576 -2.25 -17.89 6.47
CA ALA A 576 -3.08 -16.96 5.69
C ALA A 576 -2.22 -15.92 4.95
N LEU A 577 -1.15 -15.45 5.59
CA LEU A 577 -0.23 -14.43 5.06
C LEU A 577 1.23 -14.90 5.19
N GLN A 578 2.01 -14.72 4.12
CA GLN A 578 3.45 -14.94 4.04
C GLN A 578 4.13 -13.71 3.43
N ILE A 579 5.07 -13.11 4.17
CA ILE A 579 5.92 -12.05 3.62
C ILE A 579 7.38 -12.37 3.91
N GLY A 580 8.13 -12.70 2.86
CA GLY A 580 9.54 -13.10 2.96
C GLY A 580 9.79 -14.16 4.03
N ALA A 581 8.94 -15.19 4.04
CA ALA A 581 8.95 -16.29 5.00
C ALA A 581 8.95 -17.65 4.29
N ASP A 582 9.08 -18.73 5.08
CA ASP A 582 9.07 -20.14 4.65
C ASP A 582 10.08 -20.43 3.53
N ASP A 583 11.39 -20.44 3.86
CA ASP A 583 12.54 -20.62 2.96
C ASP A 583 12.96 -19.40 2.11
N ALA A 584 12.40 -18.22 2.38
CA ALA A 584 12.76 -16.99 1.68
C ALA A 584 14.21 -16.54 1.94
N VAL A 585 15.08 -16.63 0.94
CA VAL A 585 16.49 -16.17 1.01
C VAL A 585 16.71 -14.74 0.49
N GLN A 586 15.64 -14.04 0.14
CA GLN A 586 15.72 -12.69 -0.45
C GLN A 586 15.72 -11.60 0.61
N PRO A 587 16.49 -10.51 0.44
CA PRO A 587 16.38 -9.35 1.30
C PRO A 587 15.06 -8.62 1.04
N ILE A 588 14.43 -8.13 2.11
CA ILE A 588 13.22 -7.31 2.04
C ILE A 588 13.38 -6.06 2.90
N ALA A 589 13.08 -4.90 2.32
CA ALA A 589 13.09 -3.62 3.00
C ALA A 589 11.79 -2.85 2.71
N ASN A 590 11.50 -1.84 3.54
CA ASN A 590 10.36 -0.94 3.39
C ASN A 590 9.00 -1.65 3.20
N VAL A 591 8.79 -2.75 3.95
CA VAL A 591 7.50 -3.44 3.99
C VAL A 591 6.61 -2.77 5.03
N VAL A 592 5.46 -2.25 4.62
CA VAL A 592 4.52 -1.51 5.47
C VAL A 592 3.21 -2.27 5.60
N LEU A 593 2.86 -2.66 6.82
CA LEU A 593 1.70 -3.47 7.18
C LEU A 593 0.83 -2.72 8.20
N HIS A 594 -0.05 -1.86 7.71
CA HIS A 594 -0.86 -0.99 8.56
C HIS A 594 -2.33 -1.39 8.52
N TYR A 595 -2.98 -1.48 9.69
CA TYR A 595 -4.40 -1.82 9.79
C TYR A 595 -4.80 -3.09 9.03
N LEU A 596 -3.98 -4.14 9.11
CA LEU A 596 -4.35 -5.46 8.62
C LEU A 596 -5.31 -6.14 9.60
N THR A 597 -6.23 -6.95 9.09
CA THR A 597 -6.97 -7.94 9.89
C THR A 597 -6.75 -9.32 9.27
N VAL A 598 -5.98 -10.16 9.95
CA VAL A 598 -5.78 -11.57 9.60
C VAL A 598 -6.48 -12.43 10.67
N PRO A 599 -7.78 -12.75 10.51
CA PRO A 599 -8.56 -13.50 11.49
C PRO A 599 -8.17 -14.99 11.51
N GLY A 600 -8.60 -15.70 12.55
CA GLY A 600 -8.30 -17.13 12.71
C GLY A 600 -8.86 -17.71 14.00
N VAL A 601 -9.76 -18.69 13.89
CA VAL A 601 -10.22 -19.52 15.03
C VAL A 601 -9.29 -20.71 15.31
N ASP A 602 -8.23 -20.86 14.52
CA ASP A 602 -7.16 -21.84 14.68
C ASP A 602 -5.88 -21.36 13.98
N ILE A 603 -4.87 -22.23 13.93
CA ILE A 603 -3.56 -21.95 13.37
C ILE A 603 -3.56 -21.74 11.84
N ALA A 604 -4.69 -21.97 11.14
CA ALA A 604 -4.81 -21.74 9.71
C ALA A 604 -4.77 -20.25 9.37
N GLY A 605 -5.13 -19.37 10.31
CA GLY A 605 -5.13 -17.91 10.16
C GLY A 605 -3.78 -17.24 10.43
N ARG A 606 -2.71 -18.01 10.69
CA ARG A 606 -1.40 -17.44 11.09
C ARG A 606 -0.76 -16.57 10.00
N SER A 607 0.08 -15.65 10.45
CA SER A 607 0.93 -14.81 9.60
C SER A 607 2.40 -15.15 9.79
N ASN A 608 3.06 -15.60 8.73
CA ASN A 608 4.47 -15.92 8.70
C ASN A 608 5.24 -14.73 8.08
N LEU A 609 6.02 -14.02 8.89
CA LEU A 609 6.67 -12.77 8.48
C LEU A 609 8.18 -12.85 8.67
N ALA A 610 8.93 -12.47 7.64
CA ALA A 610 10.37 -12.25 7.66
C ALA A 610 11.16 -13.42 8.28
N TYR A 611 11.00 -14.64 7.77
CA TYR A 611 11.79 -15.76 8.27
C TYR A 611 13.23 -15.71 7.76
N THR A 612 14.11 -16.29 8.57
CA THR A 612 15.48 -16.64 8.20
C THR A 612 15.72 -18.11 8.59
N ASP A 613 14.98 -19.03 7.97
CA ASP A 613 15.01 -20.47 8.27
C ASP A 613 15.69 -21.33 7.19
N ALA A 614 16.04 -20.74 6.05
CA ALA A 614 16.79 -21.39 4.96
C ALA A 614 18.33 -21.23 5.08
N ALA A 615 19.08 -22.16 4.50
CA ALA A 615 20.55 -22.13 4.49
C ALA A 615 21.14 -20.85 3.84
N GLY A 616 20.48 -20.31 2.81
CA GLY A 616 20.91 -19.08 2.14
C GLY A 616 20.46 -17.78 2.82
N ALA A 617 19.81 -17.84 3.99
CA ALA A 617 19.27 -16.67 4.67
C ALA A 617 20.23 -16.01 5.69
N ALA A 618 21.47 -16.52 5.81
CA ALA A 618 22.47 -15.95 6.72
C ALA A 618 22.80 -14.50 6.32
N GLY A 619 22.76 -13.58 7.28
CA GLY A 619 22.97 -12.14 7.04
C GLY A 619 21.92 -11.43 6.15
N VAL A 620 20.89 -12.13 5.66
CA VAL A 620 19.90 -11.54 4.73
C VAL A 620 18.96 -10.61 5.48
N VAL A 621 19.12 -9.31 5.29
CA VAL A 621 18.34 -8.26 5.98
C VAL A 621 16.85 -8.37 5.64
N LYS A 622 16.02 -8.39 6.69
CA LYS A 622 14.56 -8.30 6.61
C LYS A 622 14.08 -7.15 7.50
N ARG A 623 13.40 -6.15 6.93
CA ARG A 623 12.85 -5.00 7.66
C ARG A 623 11.40 -4.76 7.27
N LEU A 624 10.54 -4.62 8.28
CA LEU A 624 9.12 -4.33 8.09
C LEU A 624 8.60 -3.42 9.22
N SER A 625 7.50 -2.72 8.96
CA SER A 625 6.71 -2.01 9.96
C SER A 625 5.32 -2.62 10.02
N ARG A 626 4.90 -3.08 11.19
CA ARG A 626 3.52 -3.56 11.45
C ARG A 626 2.88 -2.70 12.53
N ARG A 627 1.87 -1.91 12.15
CA ARG A 627 1.25 -0.95 13.07
C ARG A 627 -0.27 -1.04 13.02
N GLY A 628 -0.89 -1.01 14.21
CA GLY A 628 -2.35 -1.01 14.32
C GLY A 628 -3.02 -2.23 13.70
N SER A 629 -2.35 -3.38 13.61
CA SER A 629 -2.86 -4.57 12.91
C SER A 629 -3.39 -5.63 13.87
N ILE A 630 -4.32 -6.46 13.39
CA ILE A 630 -4.84 -7.64 14.05
C ILE A 630 -4.27 -8.89 13.36
N PHE A 631 -3.65 -9.76 14.14
CA PHE A 631 -3.16 -11.07 13.70
C PHE A 631 -3.79 -12.16 14.57
N SER A 632 -4.33 -13.22 13.97
CA SER A 632 -4.77 -14.36 14.76
C SER A 632 -3.60 -15.04 15.45
N GLN A 633 -2.47 -15.13 14.74
CA GLN A 633 -1.19 -15.64 15.22
C GLN A 633 -0.07 -14.98 14.41
N LEU A 634 1.03 -14.62 15.08
CA LEU A 634 2.19 -13.98 14.48
C LEU A 634 3.42 -14.87 14.64
N ASN A 635 4.11 -15.13 13.53
CA ASN A 635 5.27 -15.99 13.49
C ASN A 635 6.46 -15.32 12.80
N ILE A 636 7.67 -15.50 13.35
CA ILE A 636 8.97 -14.98 12.89
C ILE A 636 10.08 -15.98 13.29
N LYS A 637 10.50 -16.88 12.38
CA LYS A 637 11.55 -17.89 12.62
C LYS A 637 12.96 -17.37 12.34
N THR A 638 13.96 -17.82 13.10
CA THR A 638 15.37 -17.33 12.99
C THR A 638 16.44 -18.43 13.22
N ASP A 639 17.69 -18.05 13.46
CA ASP A 639 18.90 -18.89 13.69
C ASP A 639 18.81 -20.01 14.76
N THR A 640 17.80 -20.02 15.62
CA THR A 640 17.56 -21.09 16.61
C THR A 640 16.71 -22.24 16.05
N PHE A 641 16.19 -22.08 14.82
CA PHE A 641 15.38 -23.10 14.14
C PHE A 641 16.27 -24.01 13.28
N GLY A 642 16.24 -25.31 13.58
CA GLY A 642 17.03 -26.32 12.88
C GLY A 642 18.52 -26.29 13.30
N THR A 643 19.42 -26.60 12.37
CA THR A 643 20.88 -26.66 12.60
C THR A 643 21.67 -25.50 11.97
N GLY A 644 21.00 -24.48 11.45
CA GLY A 644 21.66 -23.42 10.69
C GLY A 644 22.09 -22.22 11.54
N THR A 645 23.39 -21.99 11.60
CA THR A 645 24.01 -20.81 12.23
C THR A 645 23.92 -19.58 11.30
N GLY A 646 23.98 -18.36 11.86
CA GLY A 646 24.14 -17.12 11.08
C GLY A 646 22.86 -16.48 10.55
N ARG A 647 21.69 -17.07 10.83
CA ARG A 647 20.41 -16.66 10.23
C ARG A 647 19.70 -15.56 11.03
N THR A 648 20.41 -14.46 11.28
CA THR A 648 19.99 -13.38 12.19
C THR A 648 19.39 -12.15 11.49
N GLY A 649 19.29 -12.17 10.15
CA GLY A 649 18.90 -11.00 9.35
C GLY A 649 17.49 -10.48 9.59
N ASN A 650 16.63 -11.22 10.30
CA ASN A 650 15.29 -10.80 10.73
C ASN A 650 15.20 -10.33 12.18
N TRP A 651 16.32 -10.06 12.84
CA TRP A 651 16.28 -9.59 14.23
C TRP A 651 15.56 -8.25 14.39
N HIS A 652 15.59 -7.37 13.37
CA HIS A 652 14.82 -6.13 13.34
C HIS A 652 13.31 -6.37 13.63
N PRO A 653 12.56 -7.16 12.85
CA PRO A 653 11.17 -7.46 13.19
C PRO A 653 10.99 -8.38 14.41
N ARG A 654 12.01 -9.16 14.78
CA ARG A 654 11.96 -10.04 15.98
C ARG A 654 12.00 -9.26 17.29
N TYR A 655 12.69 -8.12 17.30
CA TYR A 655 12.72 -7.18 18.41
C TYR A 655 11.65 -6.09 18.30
N GLY A 656 10.63 -6.28 17.44
CA GLY A 656 9.49 -5.37 17.34
C GLY A 656 9.81 -3.97 16.80
N VAL A 657 10.96 -3.79 16.14
CA VAL A 657 11.37 -2.49 15.62
C VAL A 657 10.39 -2.01 14.56
N GLY A 658 9.98 -0.74 14.63
CA GLY A 658 9.04 -0.13 13.68
C GLY A 658 7.61 -0.66 13.80
N SER A 659 7.32 -1.43 14.85
CA SER A 659 6.02 -2.04 15.13
C SER A 659 5.36 -1.36 16.33
N ALA A 660 4.02 -1.26 16.34
CA ALA A 660 3.29 -0.75 17.48
C ALA A 660 1.79 -1.06 17.40
N TRP A 661 1.12 -1.09 18.55
CA TRP A 661 -0.35 -1.07 18.68
C TRP A 661 -1.06 -2.23 17.96
N ASN A 662 -0.39 -3.37 17.85
CA ASN A 662 -0.95 -4.56 17.26
C ASN A 662 -1.77 -5.36 18.27
N VAL A 663 -2.63 -6.23 17.77
CA VAL A 663 -3.37 -7.20 18.59
C VAL A 663 -3.11 -8.57 18.01
N VAL A 664 -2.56 -9.47 18.82
CA VAL A 664 -2.32 -10.86 18.45
C VAL A 664 -3.23 -11.75 19.26
N ALA A 665 -4.12 -12.50 18.59
CA ALA A 665 -5.18 -13.23 19.28
C ALA A 665 -4.66 -14.47 20.02
N ARG A 666 -3.64 -15.12 19.46
CA ARG A 666 -3.07 -16.37 19.99
C ARG A 666 -1.56 -16.26 20.12
N GLY A 667 -1.00 -17.26 20.79
CA GLY A 667 0.43 -17.50 20.77
C GLY A 667 0.95 -17.87 19.39
N ASP A 668 2.20 -18.31 19.31
CA ASP A 668 2.75 -18.92 18.09
C ASP A 668 2.25 -20.36 17.88
N THR A 669 2.85 -21.05 16.91
CA THR A 669 2.52 -22.44 16.55
C THR A 669 2.74 -23.39 17.73
N ASP A 670 3.66 -23.06 18.62
CA ASP A 670 4.01 -23.86 19.80
C ASP A 670 3.24 -23.39 21.05
N GLY A 671 2.33 -22.42 20.91
CA GLY A 671 1.46 -21.92 21.97
C GLY A 671 2.12 -20.89 22.89
N ALA A 672 3.24 -20.27 22.49
CA ALA A 672 3.95 -19.31 23.33
C ALA A 672 3.05 -18.13 23.73
N THR A 673 3.05 -17.73 24.99
CA THR A 673 2.16 -16.68 25.50
C THR A 673 2.82 -15.32 25.63
N ALA A 674 4.15 -15.29 25.52
CA ALA A 674 4.99 -14.11 25.68
C ALA A 674 6.25 -14.25 24.80
N PRO A 675 6.97 -13.15 24.54
CA PRO A 675 8.30 -13.21 23.95
C PRO A 675 9.23 -14.09 24.76
N ASP A 676 10.15 -14.74 24.06
CA ASP A 676 11.14 -15.61 24.67
C ASP A 676 12.54 -15.08 24.39
N ALA A 677 13.23 -14.82 25.48
CA ALA A 677 14.63 -14.42 25.53
C ALA A 677 15.59 -15.39 24.80
N SER A 678 15.28 -16.69 24.80
CA SER A 678 16.12 -17.72 24.20
C SER A 678 15.98 -17.79 22.68
N GLY A 679 14.95 -17.15 22.15
CA GLY A 679 14.60 -17.25 20.75
C GLY A 679 14.00 -18.60 20.35
N GLY A 680 13.46 -19.38 21.29
CA GLY A 680 12.78 -20.64 20.98
C GLY A 680 11.37 -20.44 20.40
N ASN A 681 10.80 -19.25 20.58
CA ASN A 681 9.46 -18.92 20.12
C ASN A 681 9.45 -18.21 18.74
N TRP A 682 8.24 -18.03 18.20
CA TRP A 682 7.99 -17.44 16.89
C TRP A 682 7.37 -16.04 17.02
N ILE A 683 6.91 -15.62 18.20
CA ILE A 683 6.35 -14.27 18.43
C ILE A 683 7.46 -13.20 18.41
N GLY A 684 8.68 -13.59 18.80
CA GLY A 684 9.84 -12.72 18.87
C GLY A 684 10.40 -12.61 20.29
N GLU A 685 11.38 -11.73 20.45
CA GLU A 685 12.15 -11.57 21.70
C GLU A 685 11.72 -10.34 22.51
N TYR A 686 10.87 -9.50 21.93
CA TYR A 686 10.33 -8.29 22.56
C TYR A 686 8.91 -8.01 22.06
N VAL A 687 8.01 -7.58 22.95
CA VAL A 687 6.68 -7.07 22.56
C VAL A 687 6.82 -5.60 22.22
N ASP A 688 6.45 -5.24 20.99
CA ASP A 688 6.47 -3.86 20.56
C ASP A 688 5.47 -2.96 21.33
N PRO A 689 5.72 -1.64 21.42
CA PRO A 689 4.93 -0.74 22.27
C PRO A 689 3.43 -0.76 21.97
N GLY A 690 2.63 -0.92 23.02
CA GLY A 690 1.17 -0.88 22.95
C GLY A 690 0.51 -2.11 22.31
N THR A 691 1.31 -3.11 21.91
CA THR A 691 0.80 -4.38 21.41
C THR A 691 0.27 -5.26 22.52
N VAL A 692 -0.82 -5.99 22.24
CA VAL A 692 -1.41 -6.97 23.15
C VAL A 692 -1.32 -8.35 22.52
N LEU A 693 -0.84 -9.31 23.31
CA LEU A 693 -0.80 -10.71 22.96
C LEU A 693 -1.96 -11.46 23.64
N GLN A 694 -2.35 -12.58 23.05
CA GLN A 694 -3.41 -13.47 23.57
C GLN A 694 -4.77 -12.79 23.78
N ALA A 695 -5.16 -11.93 22.84
CA ALA A 695 -6.41 -11.19 22.91
C ALA A 695 -7.61 -11.96 22.35
N GLY A 696 -8.70 -12.03 23.11
CA GLY A 696 -10.01 -12.45 22.59
C GLY A 696 -10.61 -11.34 21.73
N ILE A 697 -10.53 -11.47 20.40
CA ILE A 697 -11.09 -10.49 19.46
C ILE A 697 -12.48 -10.96 19.05
N ALA A 698 -13.48 -10.12 19.29
CA ALA A 698 -14.84 -10.38 18.83
C ALA A 698 -15.08 -9.65 17.51
N PHE A 699 -15.53 -10.41 16.52
CA PHE A 699 -15.99 -9.94 15.22
C PHE A 699 -17.51 -10.09 15.13
N VAL A 700 -18.15 -9.39 14.18
CA VAL A 700 -19.59 -9.58 13.90
C VAL A 700 -19.86 -11.03 13.48
N SER A 701 -19.01 -11.60 12.61
CA SER A 701 -19.06 -13.01 12.23
C SER A 701 -17.69 -13.51 11.81
N ASP A 702 -17.04 -14.31 12.66
CA ASP A 702 -15.78 -14.97 12.30
C ASP A 702 -16.05 -16.29 11.57
N GLN A 703 -15.70 -16.36 10.29
CA GLN A 703 -15.80 -17.58 9.46
C GLN A 703 -14.43 -18.11 9.03
N SER A 704 -13.36 -17.64 9.65
CA SER A 704 -11.99 -18.05 9.36
C SER A 704 -11.65 -19.40 10.00
N GLY A 705 -10.62 -20.06 9.50
CA GLY A 705 -10.08 -21.29 10.05
C GLY A 705 -10.48 -22.57 9.32
N GLN A 706 -10.11 -23.68 9.91
CA GLN A 706 -10.26 -25.01 9.35
C GLN A 706 -11.72 -25.42 9.25
N ALA A 707 -12.11 -25.96 8.09
CA ALA A 707 -13.44 -26.50 7.82
C ALA A 707 -14.61 -25.52 8.02
N ARG A 708 -14.33 -24.21 8.11
CA ARG A 708 -15.34 -23.15 8.06
C ARG A 708 -15.64 -22.74 6.63
N PRO A 709 -16.84 -22.20 6.35
CA PRO A 709 -17.23 -21.81 5.00
C PRO A 709 -16.47 -20.59 4.47
N GLY A 710 -15.82 -19.80 5.33
CA GLY A 710 -15.27 -18.48 5.01
C GLY A 710 -16.34 -17.45 4.64
N GLY A 711 -15.91 -16.26 4.23
CA GLY A 711 -16.78 -15.13 3.90
C GLY A 711 -17.28 -14.38 5.14
N GLY A 712 -16.50 -14.35 6.22
CA GLY A 712 -16.86 -13.70 7.48
C GLY A 712 -17.04 -12.18 7.38
N ASP A 713 -17.61 -11.62 8.44
CA ASP A 713 -17.73 -10.18 8.68
C ASP A 713 -16.82 -9.78 9.85
N TYR A 714 -15.68 -9.20 9.49
CA TYR A 714 -14.58 -8.90 10.42
C TYR A 714 -14.63 -7.49 10.99
N ARG A 715 -15.79 -6.82 10.91
CA ARG A 715 -16.06 -5.63 11.72
C ARG A 715 -15.97 -6.00 13.19
N LEU A 716 -15.39 -5.11 13.99
CA LEU A 716 -15.23 -5.33 15.43
C LEU A 716 -16.60 -5.33 16.12
N SER A 717 -16.81 -6.27 17.03
CA SER A 717 -18.00 -6.33 17.88
C SER A 717 -17.61 -6.31 19.37
N GLY A 718 -18.52 -5.83 20.22
CA GLY A 718 -18.34 -5.78 21.67
C GLY A 718 -17.48 -4.59 22.16
N ALA A 719 -18.03 -3.83 23.11
CA ALA A 719 -17.39 -2.63 23.67
C ALA A 719 -16.08 -2.90 24.44
N GLY A 720 -15.82 -4.14 24.84
CA GLY A 720 -14.59 -4.57 25.53
C GLY A 720 -13.50 -5.17 24.63
N SER A 721 -13.65 -5.09 23.30
CA SER A 721 -12.68 -5.69 22.38
C SER A 721 -11.28 -5.09 22.58
N PRO A 722 -10.21 -5.91 22.72
CA PRO A 722 -8.83 -5.44 22.87
C PRO A 722 -8.31 -4.60 21.70
N ALA A 723 -9.01 -4.63 20.56
CA ALA A 723 -8.70 -3.80 19.40
C ALA A 723 -9.15 -2.34 19.54
N LEU A 724 -10.08 -2.01 20.44
CA LEU A 724 -10.58 -0.64 20.64
C LEU A 724 -9.62 0.21 21.49
N GLY A 725 -9.57 1.52 21.24
CA GLY A 725 -8.72 2.44 22.00
C GLY A 725 -7.22 2.14 21.88
N ARG A 726 -6.83 1.44 20.82
CA ARG A 726 -5.49 0.90 20.62
C ARG A 726 -4.54 1.93 20.02
N ILE A 727 -5.07 2.86 19.24
CA ILE A 727 -4.31 3.88 18.52
C ILE A 727 -4.25 5.18 19.33
N PRO A 728 -3.05 5.64 19.76
CA PRO A 728 -2.91 6.88 20.52
C PRO A 728 -3.34 8.13 19.73
N ALA A 729 -3.64 9.21 20.46
CA ALA A 729 -3.99 10.49 19.86
C ALA A 729 -2.88 11.00 18.91
N GLY A 730 -3.27 11.50 17.75
CA GLY A 730 -2.34 11.97 16.71
C GLY A 730 -1.59 10.86 15.96
N ARG A 731 -1.82 9.57 16.28
CA ARG A 731 -1.10 8.42 15.71
C ARG A 731 -1.94 7.57 14.76
N ALA A 732 -3.15 8.00 14.40
CA ALA A 732 -3.90 7.34 13.32
C ALA A 732 -3.06 7.33 12.03
N LEU A 733 -3.03 6.19 11.34
CA LEU A 733 -2.16 5.99 10.17
C LEU A 733 -2.88 6.32 8.84
N ALA A 734 -4.21 6.34 8.85
CA ALA A 734 -5.05 6.65 7.69
C ALA A 734 -6.31 7.40 8.16
N ALA A 735 -6.96 8.12 7.25
CA ALA A 735 -8.17 8.89 7.52
C ALA A 735 -9.40 8.01 7.49
N PHE A 736 -9.40 6.95 6.68
CA PHE A 736 -10.54 6.03 6.53
C PHE A 736 -10.15 4.57 6.82
N ASP A 737 -11.13 3.78 7.25
CA ASP A 737 -11.03 2.33 7.39
C ASP A 737 -11.46 1.60 6.09
N LEU A 738 -11.51 0.27 6.11
CA LEU A 738 -11.95 -0.54 4.96
C LEU A 738 -13.40 -0.29 4.56
N ALA A 739 -14.29 0.08 5.49
CA ALA A 739 -15.69 0.40 5.21
C ALA A 739 -15.90 1.84 4.73
N GLY A 740 -14.85 2.67 4.71
CA GLY A 740 -14.92 4.10 4.41
C GLY A 740 -15.34 4.96 5.60
N THR A 741 -15.34 4.40 6.82
CA THR A 741 -15.59 5.13 8.07
C THR A 741 -14.35 5.93 8.43
N ALA A 742 -14.54 7.16 8.89
CA ALA A 742 -13.45 7.99 9.38
C ALA A 742 -12.77 7.34 10.60
N ARG A 743 -11.45 7.24 10.58
CA ARG A 743 -10.66 6.72 11.70
C ARG A 743 -10.52 7.76 12.80
N ARG A 744 -10.58 7.29 14.04
CA ARG A 744 -10.44 8.17 15.22
C ARG A 744 -8.97 8.46 15.49
N ASN A 745 -8.65 9.73 15.69
CA ASN A 745 -7.28 10.22 15.93
C ASN A 745 -7.12 10.91 17.29
N ASP A 746 -8.07 10.68 18.20
CA ASP A 746 -8.19 11.30 19.53
C ASP A 746 -7.70 10.38 20.67
N GLY A 747 -7.15 9.21 20.34
CA GLY A 747 -6.73 8.19 21.32
C GLY A 747 -7.73 7.05 21.50
N THR A 748 -8.88 7.08 20.81
CA THR A 748 -9.91 6.02 20.89
C THR A 748 -9.96 5.11 19.65
N GLY A 749 -9.06 5.31 18.68
CA GLY A 749 -9.03 4.57 17.42
C GLY A 749 -8.71 3.09 17.58
N ALA A 750 -9.26 2.27 16.67
CA ALA A 750 -9.12 0.82 16.70
C ALA A 750 -7.95 0.28 15.86
N ALA A 751 -7.42 -0.87 16.28
CA ALA A 751 -6.56 -1.72 15.45
C ALA A 751 -7.38 -2.58 14.48
N GLY A 752 -6.76 -3.01 13.39
CA GLY A 752 -7.38 -3.78 12.32
C GLY A 752 -7.92 -2.92 11.18
N ALA A 753 -8.43 -3.59 10.15
CA ALA A 753 -8.93 -2.99 8.92
C ALA A 753 -10.21 -2.15 9.11
N PHE A 754 -10.91 -2.31 10.24
CA PHE A 754 -12.15 -1.61 10.55
C PHE A 754 -12.01 -0.72 11.78
N GLU A 755 -12.62 0.45 11.71
CA GLU A 755 -12.96 1.26 12.87
C GLU A 755 -14.26 0.70 13.50
N ALA A 756 -14.42 0.82 14.81
CA ALA A 756 -15.66 0.38 15.44
C ALA A 756 -16.81 1.35 15.12
N THR A 757 -17.93 0.80 14.65
CA THR A 757 -19.21 1.51 14.69
C THR A 757 -19.67 1.54 16.14
N VAL A 758 -19.71 2.74 16.73
CA VAL A 758 -20.26 2.98 18.08
C VAL A 758 -21.74 2.64 18.11
#